data_AF-A0A9N9HX63-F1
#
_entry.id   AF-A0A9N9HX63-F1
#
_cell.length_a   1.000
_cell.length_b   1.000
_cell.length_c   1.000
_cell.angle_alpha   90.00
_cell.angle_beta   90.00
_cell.angle_gamma   90.00
#
_symmetry.space_group_name_H-M   'P 1'
#
loop_
_entity.id
_entity.type
_entity.pdbx_description
1 polymer ?
#
loop_
_entity_poly.entity_id
_entity_poly.type
_entity_poly.pdbx_seq_one_letter_code
_entity_poly.pdbx_strand_id
1 'polypeptide(L)'
;MNTQISFLDPNSFTFFDNDLEDPQFTTTDPNAKEVLENAKKLLSENQVIAIPTETVYGLASNALCSEAIQKIYIVKNRPLDNPLIVHISSLKMLKKFLLPNLTEIPKIYESVIKKFWPGPLTILLPKPESIPLEVTCNQPTVAVRFPSHPIARALISTCEFPLAAPSANASGKPSPTLASHVWTDLNCKIPLIIDGGQCNFGVESTVLDAISSKDPIILRPGGVTFEALVKIPGFENLKVYNKDFIDKKLEMTPTTPGMKYRHYSPNAKVVLIDLGDDRIKSRTILKREVQRIKNGGANKIGILILTDNIMNIQNNENDVLESKISSSIHPEQVAKELFKGLRCLDEHKVDYIVVEGIPEMNEGLAQQMENSEKTKLTTLEELKRNRDKFKFHKNRFKKQTKITNGSSDLSNKTISECTSTCRSDTLSSATVTAGPREPSCIVYEKLILSYFTSDLHNINSFPLESYDMLKRLAVWKSDFHIPFTQASLKNLEMALKNLSNAWGPNIISVKEKNIGGGKRLIVEEVDFRKLNAVKLIEDSLESDDPLSLEKSLQLTTHLNNTNKKRKIDKILDNDDDNELKEINELLAKPSFKDLEESGPLYDLCVMLNKKSSRDKLIIEMFRSTNNSFREFCVYGTKADCQKKRRKATKACKRLHFRPMLRHHTDLELGDCSYLNTCHRMDTCKYVHYELDEEDEKWTYVQRKQIPPAVVFVPPTKVLPPQWINCDVRKFDFSVLGKFTVIMADPPWDIHMTLPYGTMTDDEMKDMGISTLQDEGLLFLWVTGRAMELGRECLNIWGYDRADELVWIKTNQLQRLIRTGRTGHWLNHSKEHCLVGIKGYPEDLNWGLDCDVLVGEVRETSRKPDEIYGLIDRLAPGTRKLEIFGRQHNTRPGWITLGNQLDDVRIYEPELVARFNARYPEKPCKLTQLPPDW
;
A
#
# COMPACT_ATOMS: atom_id res chain seq x y z
N MET A 1 -23.17 -23.38 -24.66
CA MET A 1 -22.30 -24.56 -24.42
C MET A 1 -22.57 -24.99 -22.99
N ASN A 2 -23.04 -26.21 -22.76
CA ASN A 2 -23.28 -26.72 -21.40
C ASN A 2 -22.05 -27.51 -20.96
N THR A 3 -21.55 -27.25 -19.74
CA THR A 3 -20.44 -28.01 -19.16
C THR A 3 -20.96 -29.34 -18.63
N GLN A 4 -20.34 -30.44 -19.04
CA GLN A 4 -20.62 -31.78 -18.50
C GLN A 4 -19.66 -32.10 -17.35
N ILE A 5 -20.15 -32.75 -16.30
CA ILE A 5 -19.31 -33.34 -15.24
C ILE A 5 -19.35 -34.86 -15.40
N SER A 6 -18.17 -35.49 -15.43
CA SER A 6 -18.02 -36.94 -15.48
C SER A 6 -17.17 -37.40 -14.32
N PHE A 7 -17.74 -38.19 -13.42
CA PHE A 7 -17.03 -38.76 -12.29
C PHE A 7 -16.22 -39.98 -12.71
N LEU A 8 -15.00 -40.10 -12.19
CA LEU A 8 -14.15 -41.29 -12.29
C LEU A 8 -13.50 -41.56 -10.94
N ASP A 9 -13.50 -42.82 -10.49
CA ASP A 9 -12.80 -43.19 -9.26
C ASP A 9 -11.28 -43.33 -9.53
N PRO A 10 -10.40 -42.51 -8.93
CA PRO A 10 -8.96 -42.63 -9.13
C PRO A 10 -8.39 -43.99 -8.65
N ASN A 11 -9.03 -44.65 -7.69
CA ASN A 11 -8.59 -45.95 -7.17
C ASN A 11 -8.91 -47.11 -8.11
N SER A 12 -9.75 -46.88 -9.13
CA SER A 12 -10.09 -47.91 -10.11
C SER A 12 -8.96 -48.20 -11.09
N PHE A 13 -7.96 -47.31 -11.20
CA PHE A 13 -6.88 -47.38 -12.18
C PHE A 13 -5.67 -48.13 -11.61
N THR A 14 -5.17 -49.11 -12.37
CA THR A 14 -3.94 -49.86 -12.03
C THR A 14 -2.95 -49.74 -13.19
N PHE A 15 -1.70 -49.39 -12.91
CA PHE A 15 -0.61 -49.29 -13.89
C PHE A 15 0.32 -50.51 -13.78
N PHE A 16 0.83 -51.00 -14.91
CA PHE A 16 1.72 -52.19 -14.96
C PHE A 16 3.20 -51.83 -14.80
N ASP A 17 4.06 -52.83 -14.62
CA ASP A 17 5.52 -52.64 -14.58
C ASP A 17 6.03 -51.92 -15.85
N ASN A 18 6.95 -50.96 -15.69
CA ASN A 18 7.43 -49.98 -16.70
C ASN A 18 6.52 -48.79 -17.05
N ASP A 19 5.51 -48.49 -16.23
CA ASP A 19 4.59 -47.37 -16.44
C ASP A 19 5.23 -45.96 -16.54
N LEU A 20 6.49 -45.81 -16.11
CA LEU A 20 7.25 -44.57 -16.23
C LEU A 20 7.73 -44.30 -17.65
N GLU A 21 8.13 -45.34 -18.40
CA GLU A 21 8.60 -45.20 -19.78
C GLU A 21 7.42 -45.30 -20.76
N ASP A 22 6.51 -46.25 -20.56
CA ASP A 22 5.33 -46.44 -21.42
C ASP A 22 4.11 -46.89 -20.59
N PRO A 23 3.24 -45.96 -20.15
CA PRO A 23 2.15 -46.23 -19.22
C PRO A 23 1.07 -47.11 -19.87
N GLN A 24 1.09 -48.40 -19.54
CA GLN A 24 -0.04 -49.29 -19.71
C GLN A 24 -0.87 -49.31 -18.42
N PHE A 25 -2.18 -49.23 -18.54
CA PHE A 25 -3.10 -49.25 -17.41
C PHE A 25 -4.35 -50.06 -17.70
N THR A 26 -4.96 -50.58 -16.63
CA THR A 26 -6.32 -51.12 -16.62
C THR A 26 -7.17 -50.30 -15.65
N THR A 27 -8.49 -50.38 -15.81
CA THR A 27 -9.44 -49.75 -14.91
C THR A 27 -10.61 -50.67 -14.65
N THR A 28 -11.08 -50.71 -13.40
CA THR A 28 -12.30 -51.41 -12.99
C THR A 28 -13.55 -50.54 -13.11
N ASP A 29 -13.40 -49.24 -13.38
CA ASP A 29 -14.51 -48.32 -13.59
C ASP A 29 -15.08 -48.49 -15.01
N PRO A 30 -16.36 -48.90 -15.16
CA PRO A 30 -16.96 -49.16 -16.46
C PRO A 30 -17.07 -47.90 -17.33
N ASN A 31 -17.14 -46.71 -16.72
CA ASN A 31 -17.29 -45.44 -17.43
C ASN A 31 -15.94 -44.87 -17.89
N ALA A 32 -14.82 -45.31 -17.31
CA ALA A 32 -13.50 -44.75 -17.57
C ALA A 32 -13.13 -44.74 -19.04
N LYS A 33 -13.41 -45.83 -19.77
CA LYS A 33 -13.10 -45.89 -21.21
C LYS A 33 -13.87 -44.83 -22.02
N GLU A 34 -15.16 -44.70 -21.78
CA GLU A 34 -16.00 -43.72 -22.49
C GLU A 34 -15.60 -42.27 -22.17
N VAL A 35 -15.38 -41.97 -20.89
CA VAL A 35 -15.00 -40.62 -20.44
C VAL A 35 -13.63 -40.22 -20.98
N LEU A 36 -12.64 -41.12 -20.95
CA LEU A 36 -11.29 -40.86 -21.47
C LEU A 36 -11.29 -40.67 -23.00
N GLU A 37 -12.06 -41.45 -23.75
CA GLU A 37 -12.19 -41.29 -25.20
C GLU A 37 -12.92 -39.99 -25.56
N ASN A 38 -13.97 -39.62 -24.83
CA ASN A 38 -14.63 -38.32 -25.00
C ASN A 38 -13.67 -37.15 -24.72
N ALA A 39 -12.92 -37.23 -23.63
CA ALA A 39 -11.90 -36.24 -23.27
C ALA A 39 -10.79 -36.15 -24.33
N LYS A 40 -10.29 -37.29 -24.84
CA LYS A 40 -9.33 -37.35 -25.95
C LYS A 40 -9.88 -36.65 -27.20
N LYS A 41 -11.12 -36.93 -27.57
CA LYS A 41 -11.78 -36.30 -28.73
C LYS A 41 -11.83 -34.79 -28.57
N LEU A 42 -12.33 -34.29 -27.44
CA LEU A 42 -12.41 -32.85 -27.15
C LEU A 42 -11.03 -32.18 -27.22
N LEU A 43 -10.01 -32.78 -26.59
CA LEU A 43 -8.64 -32.25 -26.60
C LEU A 43 -8.01 -32.26 -28.00
N SER A 44 -8.34 -33.26 -28.83
CA SER A 44 -7.91 -33.36 -30.22
C SER A 44 -8.62 -32.33 -31.12
N GLU A 45 -9.84 -31.93 -30.78
CA GLU A 45 -10.62 -30.86 -31.42
C GLU A 45 -10.27 -29.46 -30.85
N ASN A 46 -9.07 -29.32 -30.29
CA ASN A 46 -8.55 -28.09 -29.68
C ASN A 46 -9.48 -27.49 -28.59
N GLN A 47 -10.29 -28.30 -27.91
CA GLN A 47 -11.08 -27.85 -26.77
C GLN A 47 -10.23 -27.87 -25.49
N VAL A 48 -10.77 -27.26 -24.45
CA VAL A 48 -10.11 -27.15 -23.14
C VAL A 48 -11.02 -27.78 -22.09
N ILE A 49 -10.50 -28.71 -21.30
CA ILE A 49 -11.26 -29.46 -20.29
C ILE A 49 -10.60 -29.34 -18.93
N ALA A 50 -11.34 -29.57 -17.85
CA ALA A 50 -10.77 -29.62 -16.51
C ALA A 50 -10.50 -31.06 -16.07
N ILE A 51 -9.33 -31.29 -15.49
CA ILE A 51 -8.86 -32.62 -15.08
C ILE A 51 -8.31 -32.58 -13.64
N PRO A 52 -8.49 -33.65 -12.85
CA PRO A 52 -7.94 -33.73 -11.50
C PRO A 52 -6.44 -34.01 -11.54
N THR A 53 -5.68 -33.43 -10.61
CA THR A 53 -4.29 -33.83 -10.31
C THR A 53 -4.11 -34.04 -8.82
N GLU A 54 -2.96 -34.57 -8.38
CA GLU A 54 -2.65 -34.74 -6.96
C GLU A 54 -2.50 -33.39 -6.24
N THR A 55 -2.20 -32.31 -6.97
CA THR A 55 -2.01 -30.95 -6.44
C THR A 55 -3.29 -30.13 -6.42
N VAL A 56 -3.72 -29.66 -7.59
CA VAL A 56 -4.92 -28.86 -7.84
C VAL A 56 -5.50 -29.29 -9.20
N TYR A 57 -6.79 -29.03 -9.45
CA TYR A 57 -7.39 -29.30 -10.76
C TYR A 57 -6.71 -28.45 -11.84
N GLY A 58 -6.40 -29.08 -12.98
CA GLY A 58 -5.77 -28.45 -14.14
C GLY A 58 -6.77 -28.17 -15.26
N LEU A 59 -6.62 -27.05 -15.95
CA LEU A 59 -7.35 -26.70 -17.16
C LEU A 59 -6.53 -27.12 -18.38
N ALA A 60 -6.78 -28.31 -18.88
CA ALA A 60 -5.94 -28.99 -19.86
C ALA A 60 -6.35 -28.69 -21.31
N SER A 61 -5.34 -28.47 -22.16
CA SER A 61 -5.46 -28.48 -23.62
C SER A 61 -4.22 -29.14 -24.25
N ASN A 62 -4.28 -29.46 -25.54
CA ASN A 62 -3.11 -29.96 -26.27
C ASN A 62 -1.95 -28.95 -26.22
N ALA A 63 -0.79 -29.36 -25.68
CA ALA A 63 0.38 -28.49 -25.52
C ALA A 63 1.07 -28.14 -26.84
N LEU A 64 0.79 -28.89 -27.91
CA LEU A 64 1.43 -28.74 -29.22
C LEU A 64 0.65 -27.81 -30.16
N CYS A 65 -0.54 -27.34 -29.75
CA CYS A 65 -1.44 -26.56 -30.60
C CYS A 65 -1.65 -25.14 -30.07
N SER A 66 -1.17 -24.13 -30.80
CA SER A 66 -1.32 -22.72 -30.41
C SER A 66 -2.79 -22.32 -30.21
N GLU A 67 -3.72 -22.77 -31.06
CA GLU A 67 -5.15 -22.45 -30.93
C GLU A 67 -5.74 -22.97 -29.61
N ALA A 68 -5.37 -24.20 -29.21
CA ALA A 68 -5.82 -24.81 -27.97
C ALA A 68 -5.25 -24.04 -26.75
N ILE A 69 -3.99 -23.62 -26.81
CA ILE A 69 -3.34 -22.80 -25.78
C ILE A 69 -4.01 -21.43 -25.65
N GLN A 70 -4.33 -20.77 -26.75
CA GLN A 70 -5.03 -19.48 -26.73
C GLN A 70 -6.38 -19.59 -26.01
N LYS A 71 -7.12 -20.70 -26.20
CA LYS A 71 -8.37 -20.95 -25.47
C LYS A 71 -8.16 -21.06 -23.96
N ILE A 72 -7.06 -21.63 -23.47
CA ILE A 72 -6.72 -21.61 -22.03
C ILE A 72 -6.64 -20.16 -21.52
N TYR A 73 -5.92 -19.30 -22.22
CA TYR A 73 -5.77 -17.89 -21.82
C TYR A 73 -7.11 -17.14 -21.83
N ILE A 74 -7.94 -17.37 -22.85
CA ILE A 74 -9.28 -16.77 -23.00
C ILE A 74 -10.20 -17.23 -21.87
N VAL A 75 -10.34 -18.55 -21.67
CA VAL A 75 -11.25 -19.13 -20.67
C VAL A 75 -10.91 -18.66 -19.25
N LYS A 76 -9.61 -18.57 -18.93
CA LYS A 76 -9.14 -18.11 -17.61
C LYS A 76 -9.11 -16.60 -17.45
N ASN A 77 -9.19 -15.83 -18.54
CA ASN A 77 -8.80 -14.42 -18.57
C ASN A 77 -7.38 -14.22 -17.99
N ARG A 78 -6.43 -15.01 -18.49
CA ARG A 78 -5.04 -15.08 -17.99
C ARG A 78 -4.15 -14.09 -18.76
N PRO A 79 -3.22 -13.36 -18.10
CA PRO A 79 -2.21 -12.55 -18.79
C PRO A 79 -1.32 -13.37 -19.73
N LEU A 80 -1.05 -12.85 -20.92
CA LEU A 80 -0.28 -13.53 -21.99
C LEU A 80 1.22 -13.67 -21.70
N ASP A 81 1.71 -13.06 -20.63
CA ASP A 81 3.10 -13.16 -20.16
C ASP A 81 3.27 -14.12 -18.97
N ASN A 82 2.25 -14.94 -18.68
CA ASN A 82 2.27 -15.93 -17.59
C ASN A 82 2.30 -17.38 -18.12
N PRO A 83 3.48 -18.03 -18.16
CA PRO A 83 3.67 -19.31 -18.86
C PRO A 83 2.87 -20.46 -18.24
N LEU A 84 2.77 -21.57 -18.97
CA LEU A 84 2.00 -22.77 -18.60
C LEU A 84 2.93 -23.95 -18.30
N ILE A 85 2.43 -24.89 -17.49
CA ILE A 85 3.14 -26.14 -17.20
C ILE A 85 2.64 -27.24 -18.14
N VAL A 86 3.56 -27.88 -18.84
CA VAL A 86 3.31 -29.02 -19.71
C VAL A 86 3.32 -30.31 -18.89
N HIS A 87 2.25 -31.07 -18.98
CA HIS A 87 2.05 -32.34 -18.30
C HIS A 87 2.27 -33.51 -19.27
N ILE A 88 3.01 -34.50 -18.81
CA ILE A 88 3.34 -35.72 -19.55
C ILE A 88 2.85 -36.96 -18.79
N SER A 89 2.69 -38.08 -19.51
CA SER A 89 2.36 -39.38 -18.90
C SER A 89 3.54 -40.35 -18.83
N SER A 90 4.67 -40.04 -19.50
CA SER A 90 5.82 -40.94 -19.56
C SER A 90 7.12 -40.25 -19.97
N LEU A 91 8.25 -40.88 -19.64
CA LEU A 91 9.58 -40.46 -20.07
C LEU A 91 9.77 -40.62 -21.59
N LYS A 92 9.13 -41.59 -22.22
CA LYS A 92 9.09 -41.70 -23.69
C LYS A 92 8.39 -40.50 -24.33
N MET A 93 7.29 -40.03 -23.74
CA MET A 93 6.59 -38.81 -24.18
C MET A 93 7.45 -37.57 -23.98
N LEU A 94 8.15 -37.45 -22.84
CA LEU A 94 9.12 -36.39 -22.57
C LEU A 94 10.20 -36.36 -23.66
N LYS A 95 10.86 -37.50 -23.92
CA LYS A 95 11.92 -37.63 -24.94
C LYS A 95 11.41 -37.25 -26.32
N LYS A 96 10.25 -37.78 -26.71
CA LYS A 96 9.63 -37.56 -28.02
C LYS A 96 9.27 -36.10 -28.30
N PHE A 97 8.61 -35.42 -27.35
CA PHE A 97 8.04 -34.10 -27.60
C PHE A 97 8.81 -32.95 -26.98
N LEU A 98 9.52 -33.17 -25.87
CA LEU A 98 10.14 -32.10 -25.08
C LEU A 98 11.67 -32.10 -25.15
N LEU A 99 12.29 -33.22 -25.53
CA LEU A 99 13.74 -33.35 -25.70
C LEU A 99 14.12 -33.88 -27.10
N PRO A 100 13.53 -33.42 -28.22
CA PRO A 100 13.84 -33.97 -29.54
C PRO A 100 15.31 -33.76 -29.95
N ASN A 101 15.94 -32.69 -29.44
CA ASN A 101 17.32 -32.29 -29.74
C ASN A 101 18.31 -32.55 -28.59
N LEU A 102 17.82 -33.10 -27.47
CA LEU A 102 18.62 -33.41 -26.29
C LEU A 102 18.67 -34.93 -26.17
N THR A 103 19.85 -35.52 -26.24
CA THR A 103 20.02 -36.98 -26.14
C THR A 103 19.56 -37.51 -24.77
N GLU A 104 19.67 -36.70 -23.72
CA GLU A 104 19.31 -37.08 -22.34
C GLU A 104 18.75 -35.88 -21.55
N ILE A 105 18.00 -36.17 -20.49
CA ILE A 105 17.59 -35.16 -19.50
C ILE A 105 18.85 -34.58 -18.85
N PRO A 106 18.93 -33.27 -18.54
CA PRO A 106 20.07 -32.71 -17.82
C PRO A 106 20.37 -33.51 -16.54
N LYS A 107 21.61 -34.00 -16.40
CA LYS A 107 22.02 -34.95 -15.34
C LYS A 107 21.67 -34.49 -13.92
N ILE A 108 21.66 -33.19 -13.68
CA ILE A 108 21.28 -32.59 -12.39
C ILE A 108 19.84 -32.95 -11.98
N TYR A 109 18.94 -33.20 -12.93
CA TYR A 109 17.56 -33.56 -12.65
C TYR A 109 17.34 -35.06 -12.44
N GLU A 110 18.29 -35.94 -12.79
CA GLU A 110 18.09 -37.41 -12.72
C GLU A 110 17.68 -37.86 -11.31
N SER A 111 18.40 -37.39 -10.29
CA SER A 111 18.17 -37.77 -8.89
C SER A 111 16.80 -37.31 -8.37
N VAL A 112 16.38 -36.08 -8.72
CA VAL A 112 15.08 -35.53 -8.29
C VAL A 112 13.93 -36.13 -9.08
N ILE A 113 14.08 -36.39 -10.37
CA ILE A 113 13.08 -37.07 -11.20
C ILE A 113 12.86 -38.49 -10.68
N LYS A 114 13.93 -39.25 -10.44
CA LYS A 114 13.84 -40.63 -9.93
C LYS A 114 13.10 -40.70 -8.58
N LYS A 115 13.21 -39.64 -7.76
CA LYS A 115 12.61 -39.62 -6.43
C LYS A 115 11.19 -39.07 -6.40
N PHE A 116 10.90 -38.03 -7.20
CA PHE A 116 9.66 -37.24 -7.08
C PHE A 116 8.75 -37.31 -8.32
N TRP A 117 9.16 -37.95 -9.42
CA TRP A 117 8.28 -38.23 -10.55
C TRP A 117 7.86 -39.71 -10.58
N PRO A 118 6.57 -39.99 -10.84
CA PRO A 118 5.46 -39.04 -11.01
C PRO A 118 5.10 -38.37 -9.68
N GLY A 119 4.76 -37.07 -9.71
CA GLY A 119 4.43 -36.34 -8.48
C GLY A 119 4.46 -34.80 -8.61
N PRO A 120 4.43 -34.10 -7.46
CA PRO A 120 4.22 -32.66 -7.39
C PRO A 120 5.50 -31.84 -7.66
N LEU A 121 6.45 -32.37 -8.44
CA LEU A 121 7.65 -31.66 -8.88
C LEU A 121 7.48 -31.18 -10.31
N THR A 122 7.85 -29.94 -10.58
CA THR A 122 7.96 -29.34 -11.91
C THR A 122 9.39 -28.90 -12.13
N ILE A 123 9.95 -29.22 -13.29
CA ILE A 123 11.32 -28.83 -13.66
C ILE A 123 11.30 -27.91 -14.88
N LEU A 124 12.30 -27.04 -14.99
CA LEU A 124 12.55 -26.27 -16.21
C LEU A 124 13.46 -27.04 -17.17
N LEU A 125 13.05 -27.10 -18.43
CA LEU A 125 13.83 -27.64 -19.54
C LEU A 125 13.97 -26.58 -20.65
N PRO A 126 15.01 -26.64 -21.50
CA PRO A 126 15.06 -25.81 -22.70
C PRO A 126 13.82 -26.03 -23.58
N LYS A 127 13.23 -24.95 -24.11
CA LYS A 127 12.03 -25.04 -24.94
C LYS A 127 12.38 -25.69 -26.29
N PRO A 128 11.72 -26.80 -26.68
CA PRO A 128 11.86 -27.37 -28.02
C PRO A 128 11.03 -26.58 -29.06
N GLU A 129 11.27 -26.82 -30.35
CA GLU A 129 10.46 -26.21 -31.43
C GLU A 129 9.02 -26.71 -31.47
N SER A 130 8.79 -27.97 -31.07
CA SER A 130 7.47 -28.61 -30.97
C SER A 130 6.49 -27.90 -30.03
N ILE A 131 7.00 -27.10 -29.08
CA ILE A 131 6.18 -26.35 -28.13
C ILE A 131 5.98 -24.91 -28.62
N PRO A 132 4.70 -24.49 -28.83
CA PRO A 132 4.37 -23.12 -29.22
C PRO A 132 4.89 -22.08 -28.22
N LEU A 133 5.20 -20.88 -28.72
CA LEU A 133 5.72 -19.78 -27.89
C LEU A 133 4.71 -19.32 -26.83
N GLU A 134 3.41 -19.51 -27.09
CA GLU A 134 2.31 -19.16 -26.19
C GLU A 134 2.31 -19.98 -24.90
N VAL A 135 2.87 -21.20 -24.92
CA VAL A 135 3.06 -22.02 -23.71
C VAL A 135 4.09 -21.40 -22.78
N THR A 136 5.15 -20.84 -23.35
CA THR A 136 6.32 -20.33 -22.61
C THR A 136 6.34 -18.81 -22.48
N CYS A 137 5.41 -18.09 -23.10
CA CYS A 137 5.41 -16.63 -23.16
C CYS A 137 6.74 -16.06 -23.71
N ASN A 138 7.26 -16.69 -24.77
CA ASN A 138 8.56 -16.40 -25.39
C ASN A 138 9.79 -16.65 -24.50
N GLN A 139 9.65 -17.39 -23.39
CA GLN A 139 10.79 -17.78 -22.57
C GLN A 139 11.61 -18.90 -23.23
N PRO A 140 12.94 -18.93 -23.01
CA PRO A 140 13.81 -19.96 -23.58
C PRO A 140 13.61 -21.34 -22.94
N THR A 141 12.86 -21.41 -21.84
CA THR A 141 12.58 -22.63 -21.07
C THR A 141 11.09 -22.96 -21.03
N VAL A 142 10.77 -24.23 -20.93
CA VAL A 142 9.42 -24.77 -20.70
C VAL A 142 9.37 -25.49 -19.35
N ALA A 143 8.29 -25.26 -18.60
CA ALA A 143 8.04 -25.94 -17.34
C ALA A 143 7.33 -27.29 -17.60
N VAL A 144 7.87 -28.37 -17.06
CA VAL A 144 7.40 -29.74 -17.32
C VAL A 144 7.12 -30.47 -16.02
N ARG A 145 6.03 -31.26 -16.01
CA ARG A 145 5.61 -32.07 -14.87
C ARG A 145 5.09 -33.44 -15.31
N PHE A 146 5.43 -34.46 -14.52
CA PHE A 146 4.81 -35.78 -14.61
C PHE A 146 3.87 -35.98 -13.41
N PRO A 147 2.55 -35.68 -13.53
CA PRO A 147 1.61 -35.80 -12.41
C PRO A 147 1.45 -37.25 -11.94
N SER A 148 1.28 -37.48 -10.64
CA SER A 148 1.04 -38.83 -10.09
C SER A 148 -0.41 -39.26 -10.08
N HIS A 149 -1.34 -38.34 -10.36
CA HIS A 149 -2.77 -38.65 -10.33
C HIS A 149 -3.18 -39.69 -11.39
N PRO A 150 -3.78 -40.84 -11.02
CA PRO A 150 -4.08 -41.93 -11.95
C PRO A 150 -4.91 -41.50 -13.17
N ILE A 151 -5.98 -40.72 -12.95
CA ILE A 151 -6.83 -40.19 -14.02
C ILE A 151 -6.05 -39.27 -14.98
N ALA A 152 -5.22 -38.35 -14.47
CA ALA A 152 -4.43 -37.46 -15.32
C ALA A 152 -3.43 -38.25 -16.17
N ARG A 153 -2.73 -39.22 -15.55
CA ARG A 153 -1.78 -40.09 -16.26
C ARG A 153 -2.46 -40.92 -17.34
N ALA A 154 -3.59 -41.54 -17.01
CA ALA A 154 -4.38 -42.34 -17.94
C ALA A 154 -4.85 -41.49 -19.12
N LEU A 155 -5.41 -40.30 -18.86
CA LEU A 155 -5.86 -39.39 -19.92
C LEU A 155 -4.73 -38.92 -20.84
N ILE A 156 -3.61 -38.45 -20.27
CA ILE A 156 -2.47 -37.97 -21.07
C ILE A 156 -1.90 -39.12 -21.91
N SER A 157 -1.83 -40.34 -21.35
CA SER A 157 -1.46 -41.54 -22.10
C SER A 157 -2.42 -41.80 -23.26
N THR A 158 -3.73 -41.83 -23.00
CA THR A 158 -4.77 -42.03 -24.02
C THR A 158 -4.75 -40.97 -25.13
N CYS A 159 -4.40 -39.72 -24.81
CA CYS A 159 -4.29 -38.63 -25.78
C CYS A 159 -3.08 -38.77 -26.72
N GLU A 160 -2.00 -39.42 -26.27
CA GLU A 160 -0.73 -39.59 -27.02
C GLU A 160 0.01 -38.27 -27.34
N PHE A 161 -0.39 -37.16 -26.73
CA PHE A 161 0.29 -35.86 -26.77
C PHE A 161 0.31 -35.20 -25.38
N PRO A 162 1.32 -34.36 -25.08
CA PRO A 162 1.41 -33.66 -23.80
C PRO A 162 0.31 -32.60 -23.65
N LEU A 163 -0.11 -32.34 -22.40
CA LEU A 163 -1.17 -31.39 -22.10
C LEU A 163 -0.62 -30.16 -21.37
N ALA A 164 -0.92 -28.95 -21.85
CA ALA A 164 -0.66 -27.74 -21.08
C ALA A 164 -1.82 -27.57 -20.10
N ALA A 165 -1.52 -27.47 -18.80
CA ALA A 165 -2.55 -27.41 -17.76
C ALA A 165 -2.16 -26.48 -16.60
N PRO A 166 -2.50 -25.18 -16.66
CA PRO A 166 -2.51 -24.34 -15.47
C PRO A 166 -3.67 -24.76 -14.53
N SER A 167 -3.73 -24.20 -13.33
CA SER A 167 -4.85 -24.41 -12.39
C SER A 167 -6.21 -24.09 -13.04
N ALA A 168 -7.29 -24.79 -12.70
CA ALA A 168 -8.61 -24.67 -13.34
C ALA A 168 -9.56 -23.60 -12.73
N ASN A 169 -9.00 -22.48 -12.28
CA ASN A 169 -9.73 -21.33 -11.71
C ASN A 169 -9.84 -20.17 -12.71
N ALA A 170 -10.76 -19.24 -12.46
CA ALA A 170 -10.67 -17.91 -13.05
C ALA A 170 -9.40 -17.18 -12.53
N SER A 171 -8.71 -16.42 -13.39
CA SER A 171 -7.46 -15.74 -13.01
C SER A 171 -7.67 -14.85 -11.77
N GLY A 172 -6.77 -14.98 -10.78
CA GLY A 172 -6.80 -14.24 -9.52
C GLY A 172 -7.52 -14.94 -8.35
N LYS A 173 -8.45 -15.87 -8.61
CA LYS A 173 -9.16 -16.63 -7.56
C LYS A 173 -8.29 -17.74 -6.94
N PRO A 174 -8.62 -18.27 -5.74
CA PRO A 174 -7.96 -19.44 -5.16
C PRO A 174 -7.93 -20.64 -6.12
N SER A 175 -6.92 -21.51 -6.02
CA SER A 175 -6.87 -22.69 -6.88
C SER A 175 -7.96 -23.71 -6.56
N PRO A 176 -8.44 -24.49 -7.55
CA PRO A 176 -9.50 -25.46 -7.33
C PRO A 176 -8.93 -26.81 -6.89
N THR A 177 -9.31 -27.28 -5.71
CA THR A 177 -8.98 -28.62 -5.19
C THR A 177 -10.13 -29.63 -5.28
N LEU A 178 -11.26 -29.23 -5.85
CA LEU A 178 -12.48 -30.02 -6.04
C LEU A 178 -13.11 -29.67 -7.41
N ALA A 179 -13.82 -30.61 -8.02
CA ALA A 179 -14.56 -30.36 -9.26
C ALA A 179 -15.63 -29.27 -9.10
N SER A 180 -16.26 -29.17 -7.92
CA SER A 180 -17.20 -28.09 -7.59
C SER A 180 -16.57 -26.70 -7.68
N HIS A 181 -15.31 -26.54 -7.28
CA HIS A 181 -14.59 -25.27 -7.39
C HIS A 181 -14.38 -24.87 -8.86
N VAL A 182 -14.11 -25.86 -9.72
CA VAL A 182 -13.99 -25.64 -11.17
C VAL A 182 -15.32 -25.24 -11.77
N TRP A 183 -16.40 -25.94 -11.40
CA TRP A 183 -17.76 -25.63 -11.85
C TRP A 183 -18.13 -24.18 -11.53
N THR A 184 -17.93 -23.74 -10.29
CA THR A 184 -18.23 -22.36 -9.86
C THR A 184 -17.50 -21.29 -10.70
N ASP A 185 -16.29 -21.58 -11.19
CA ASP A 185 -15.49 -20.61 -11.94
C ASP A 185 -15.66 -20.69 -13.47
N LEU A 186 -15.83 -21.90 -14.00
CA LEU A 186 -15.69 -22.21 -15.42
C LEU A 186 -16.93 -22.88 -16.06
N ASN A 187 -18.04 -23.04 -15.32
CA ASN A 187 -19.29 -23.50 -15.92
C ASN A 187 -19.70 -22.61 -17.11
N CYS A 188 -20.24 -23.25 -18.15
CA CYS A 188 -20.59 -22.66 -19.45
C CYS A 188 -19.41 -22.15 -20.28
N LYS A 189 -18.16 -22.31 -19.83
CA LYS A 189 -16.94 -21.90 -20.58
C LYS A 189 -16.13 -23.07 -21.12
N ILE A 190 -16.28 -24.25 -20.53
CA ILE A 190 -15.58 -25.48 -20.94
C ILE A 190 -16.59 -26.62 -21.16
N PRO A 191 -16.35 -27.54 -22.11
CA PRO A 191 -17.26 -28.65 -22.39
C PRO A 191 -17.28 -29.74 -21.31
N LEU A 192 -16.15 -30.00 -20.61
CA LEU A 192 -16.02 -31.16 -19.72
C LEU A 192 -15.20 -30.84 -18.46
N ILE A 193 -15.68 -31.35 -17.32
CA ILE A 193 -14.97 -31.47 -16.05
C ILE A 193 -14.92 -32.95 -15.69
N ILE A 194 -13.73 -33.51 -15.56
CA ILE A 194 -13.55 -34.85 -15.00
C ILE A 194 -13.46 -34.70 -13.49
N ASP A 195 -14.41 -35.25 -12.75
CA ASP A 195 -14.42 -35.26 -11.29
C ASP A 195 -13.68 -36.50 -10.78
N GLY A 196 -12.49 -36.28 -10.21
CA GLY A 196 -11.68 -37.32 -9.58
C GLY A 196 -11.65 -37.22 -8.05
N GLY A 197 -12.60 -36.49 -7.45
CA GLY A 197 -12.61 -36.21 -6.02
C GLY A 197 -11.65 -35.09 -5.59
N GLN A 198 -11.25 -35.11 -4.32
CA GLN A 198 -10.41 -34.07 -3.71
C GLN A 198 -8.93 -34.32 -4.00
N CYS A 199 -8.20 -33.25 -4.35
CA CYS A 199 -6.74 -33.31 -4.51
C CYS A 199 -6.02 -33.68 -3.19
N ASN A 200 -4.86 -34.32 -3.29
CA ASN A 200 -4.12 -34.85 -2.14
C ASN A 200 -3.28 -33.78 -1.42
N PHE A 201 -2.59 -32.91 -2.17
CA PHE A 201 -1.71 -31.88 -1.59
C PHE A 201 -2.42 -30.55 -1.34
N GLY A 202 -3.38 -30.18 -2.19
CA GLY A 202 -4.14 -28.94 -2.10
C GLY A 202 -3.38 -27.64 -2.37
N VAL A 203 -2.06 -27.69 -2.57
CA VAL A 203 -1.21 -26.62 -3.10
C VAL A 203 -0.61 -27.04 -4.44
N GLU A 204 -0.10 -26.09 -5.22
CA GLU A 204 0.54 -26.37 -6.50
C GLU A 204 1.85 -27.17 -6.40
N SER A 205 2.37 -27.59 -7.56
CA SER A 205 3.69 -28.23 -7.65
C SER A 205 4.83 -27.27 -7.35
N THR A 206 5.88 -27.80 -6.73
CA THR A 206 7.17 -27.12 -6.57
C THR A 206 7.82 -26.97 -7.93
N VAL A 207 8.31 -25.76 -8.25
CA VAL A 207 8.98 -25.47 -9.51
C VAL A 207 10.47 -25.25 -9.29
N LEU A 208 11.26 -26.13 -9.88
CA LEU A 208 12.71 -26.21 -9.73
C LEU A 208 13.42 -25.80 -11.03
N ASP A 209 14.32 -24.83 -10.92
CA ASP A 209 15.26 -24.45 -11.97
C ASP A 209 16.68 -24.82 -11.57
N ALA A 210 17.26 -25.79 -12.28
CA ALA A 210 18.64 -26.21 -12.10
C ALA A 210 19.48 -26.03 -13.37
N ILE A 211 19.00 -25.28 -14.36
CA ILE A 211 19.67 -25.13 -15.67
C ILE A 211 19.94 -23.68 -16.07
N SER A 212 19.19 -22.71 -15.57
CA SER A 212 19.39 -21.30 -15.93
C SER A 212 20.49 -20.61 -15.11
N SER A 213 20.90 -21.25 -14.02
CA SER A 213 21.71 -20.65 -12.95
C SER A 213 22.80 -21.65 -12.52
N LYS A 214 23.89 -21.13 -11.93
CA LYS A 214 24.97 -21.96 -11.38
C LYS A 214 24.48 -22.82 -10.19
N ASP A 215 23.62 -22.24 -9.35
CA ASP A 215 23.03 -22.92 -8.21
C ASP A 215 21.56 -23.28 -8.51
N PRO A 216 21.06 -24.45 -8.08
CA PRO A 216 19.64 -24.77 -8.20
C PRO A 216 18.75 -23.82 -7.40
N ILE A 217 17.58 -23.51 -7.95
CA ILE A 217 16.63 -22.54 -7.40
C ILE A 217 15.22 -23.13 -7.38
N ILE A 218 14.55 -23.06 -6.23
CA ILE A 218 13.10 -23.19 -6.14
C ILE A 218 12.49 -21.84 -6.55
N LEU A 219 11.87 -21.80 -7.74
CA LEU A 219 11.16 -20.63 -8.25
C LEU A 219 9.77 -20.49 -7.62
N ARG A 220 9.17 -21.63 -7.25
CA ARG A 220 7.89 -21.67 -6.54
C ARG A 220 7.88 -22.86 -5.57
N PRO A 221 7.75 -22.63 -4.24
CA PRO A 221 7.49 -23.69 -3.29
C PRO A 221 6.13 -24.36 -3.55
N GLY A 222 6.01 -25.65 -3.20
CA GLY A 222 4.79 -26.42 -3.43
C GLY A 222 4.87 -27.79 -2.77
N GLY A 223 4.21 -28.79 -3.36
CA GLY A 223 4.09 -30.14 -2.77
C GLY A 223 5.39 -30.93 -2.55
N VAL A 224 6.53 -30.52 -3.11
CA VAL A 224 7.87 -31.03 -2.72
C VAL A 224 8.58 -29.98 -1.88
N THR A 225 8.91 -30.34 -0.65
CA THR A 225 9.49 -29.40 0.32
C THR A 225 10.95 -29.09 0.04
N PHE A 226 11.43 -27.95 0.55
CA PHE A 226 12.83 -27.55 0.46
C PHE A 226 13.74 -28.58 1.15
N GLU A 227 13.34 -29.04 2.33
CA GLU A 227 14.07 -30.01 3.14
C GLU A 227 14.18 -31.38 2.45
N ALA A 228 13.19 -31.74 1.62
CA ALA A 228 13.25 -32.96 0.82
C ALA A 228 14.23 -32.82 -0.35
N LEU A 229 14.31 -31.64 -0.98
CA LEU A 229 15.20 -31.38 -2.12
C LEU A 229 16.67 -31.24 -1.71
N VAL A 230 16.97 -30.54 -0.61
CA VAL A 230 18.35 -30.36 -0.12
C VAL A 230 19.05 -31.68 0.23
N LYS A 231 18.28 -32.72 0.59
CA LYS A 231 18.81 -34.06 0.87
C LYS A 231 19.24 -34.83 -0.39
N ILE A 232 18.90 -34.34 -1.59
CA ILE A 232 19.25 -34.98 -2.85
C ILE A 232 20.64 -34.53 -3.29
N PRO A 233 21.52 -35.44 -3.74
CA PRO A 233 22.84 -35.07 -4.25
C PRO A 233 22.77 -34.03 -5.37
N GLY A 234 23.57 -32.97 -5.26
CA GLY A 234 23.63 -31.85 -6.22
C GLY A 234 22.70 -30.68 -5.89
N PHE A 235 21.94 -30.75 -4.81
CA PHE A 235 21.02 -29.69 -4.34
C PHE A 235 21.41 -29.14 -2.96
N GLU A 236 22.66 -29.32 -2.54
CA GLU A 236 23.15 -28.86 -1.23
C GLU A 236 23.12 -27.33 -1.10
N ASN A 237 23.32 -26.62 -2.23
CA ASN A 237 23.29 -25.16 -2.32
C ASN A 237 21.96 -24.61 -2.87
N LEU A 238 20.86 -25.37 -2.71
CA LEU A 238 19.53 -24.97 -3.18
C LEU A 238 19.10 -23.65 -2.55
N LYS A 239 18.58 -22.74 -3.38
CA LYS A 239 18.04 -21.44 -2.94
C LYS A 239 16.54 -21.36 -3.21
N VAL A 240 15.84 -20.56 -2.44
CA VAL A 240 14.40 -20.31 -2.60
C VAL A 240 14.17 -18.86 -3.00
N TYR A 241 13.51 -18.65 -4.13
CA TYR A 241 13.08 -17.34 -4.60
C TYR A 241 12.12 -16.68 -3.58
N ASN A 242 12.23 -15.37 -3.37
CA ASN A 242 11.51 -14.58 -2.35
C ASN A 242 11.84 -14.88 -0.88
N LYS A 243 12.77 -15.81 -0.60
CA LYS A 243 13.29 -16.07 0.75
C LYS A 243 14.78 -15.76 0.86
N ASP A 244 15.58 -16.38 -0.01
CA ASP A 244 17.04 -16.24 0.03
C ASP A 244 17.53 -15.10 -0.87
N PHE A 245 16.77 -14.78 -1.91
CA PHE A 245 17.08 -13.68 -2.84
C PHE A 245 15.82 -13.20 -3.58
N ILE A 246 15.91 -11.98 -4.12
CA ILE A 246 14.90 -11.36 -4.99
C ILE A 246 15.62 -10.82 -6.22
N ASP A 247 15.12 -11.16 -7.42
CA ASP A 247 15.66 -10.67 -8.68
C ASP A 247 14.56 -9.98 -9.51
N LYS A 248 14.68 -8.65 -9.62
CA LYS A 248 13.74 -7.80 -10.35
C LYS A 248 13.62 -8.16 -11.84
N LYS A 249 14.64 -8.78 -12.46
CA LYS A 249 14.56 -9.22 -13.86
C LYS A 249 13.67 -10.45 -14.01
N LEU A 250 13.85 -11.45 -13.14
CA LEU A 250 12.99 -12.65 -13.07
C LEU A 250 11.53 -12.28 -12.78
N GLU A 251 11.31 -11.26 -11.96
CA GLU A 251 9.98 -10.71 -11.65
C GLU A 251 9.30 -10.02 -12.84
N MET A 252 10.06 -9.29 -13.67
CA MET A 252 9.54 -8.63 -14.87
C MET A 252 9.19 -9.62 -15.99
N THR A 253 9.96 -10.70 -16.12
CA THR A 253 9.81 -11.74 -17.15
C THR A 253 9.75 -13.13 -16.50
N PRO A 254 8.59 -13.56 -15.98
CA PRO A 254 8.48 -14.78 -15.21
C PRO A 254 8.68 -16.00 -16.12
N THR A 255 9.56 -16.91 -15.71
CA THR A 255 9.83 -18.18 -16.41
C THR A 255 8.79 -19.25 -16.08
N THR A 256 8.06 -19.08 -14.98
CA THR A 256 7.09 -20.05 -14.46
C THR A 256 5.85 -19.37 -13.89
N PRO A 257 4.69 -20.05 -13.87
CA PRO A 257 3.51 -19.54 -13.17
C PRO A 257 3.75 -19.37 -11.67
N GLY A 258 3.21 -18.31 -11.07
CA GLY A 258 3.30 -18.08 -9.62
C GLY A 258 4.22 -16.94 -9.18
N MET A 259 4.98 -16.32 -10.10
CA MET A 259 6.08 -15.41 -9.72
C MET A 259 5.76 -13.90 -9.73
N LYS A 260 4.85 -13.44 -10.62
CA LYS A 260 4.67 -11.99 -10.91
C LYS A 260 3.30 -11.43 -10.50
N TYR A 261 2.26 -12.25 -10.61
CA TYR A 261 0.89 -11.82 -10.40
C TYR A 261 0.41 -12.26 -9.03
N ARG A 262 -0.46 -11.46 -8.39
CA ARG A 262 -1.16 -11.94 -7.19
C ARG A 262 -1.95 -13.18 -7.54
N HIS A 263 -1.53 -14.30 -6.98
CA HIS A 263 -2.22 -15.55 -7.13
C HIS A 263 -3.07 -15.78 -5.88
N TYR A 264 -4.33 -16.21 -6.06
CA TYR A 264 -5.13 -16.77 -4.96
C TYR A 264 -5.66 -15.76 -3.93
N SER A 265 -6.21 -14.63 -4.39
CA SER A 265 -6.98 -13.75 -3.52
C SER A 265 -8.47 -14.15 -3.56
N PRO A 266 -9.07 -14.61 -2.45
CA PRO A 266 -10.53 -14.55 -2.34
C PRO A 266 -11.01 -13.09 -2.50
N ASN A 267 -12.30 -12.89 -2.74
CA ASN A 267 -12.86 -11.53 -2.84
C ASN A 267 -12.74 -10.79 -1.50
N ALA A 268 -12.85 -11.54 -0.39
CA ALA A 268 -12.63 -11.04 0.96
C ALA A 268 -11.16 -10.62 1.19
N LYS A 269 -10.95 -9.57 2.00
CA LYS A 269 -9.60 -9.14 2.40
C LYS A 269 -8.98 -10.14 3.37
N VAL A 270 -7.85 -10.72 3.02
CA VAL A 270 -7.16 -11.70 3.86
C VAL A 270 -6.14 -11.02 4.78
N VAL A 271 -6.14 -11.37 6.06
CA VAL A 271 -5.17 -10.97 7.08
C VAL A 271 -4.50 -12.24 7.60
N LEU A 272 -3.17 -12.35 7.42
CA LEU A 272 -2.39 -13.45 7.97
C LEU A 272 -1.82 -13.03 9.32
N ILE A 273 -2.10 -13.81 10.36
CA ILE A 273 -1.50 -13.61 11.68
C ILE A 273 -0.31 -14.55 11.82
N ASP A 274 0.88 -13.96 11.78
CA ASP A 274 2.14 -14.68 11.99
C ASP A 274 2.44 -14.72 13.49
N LEU A 275 2.44 -15.93 14.05
CA LEU A 275 2.51 -16.15 15.49
C LEU A 275 3.92 -16.55 15.96
N GLY A 276 4.85 -16.81 15.04
CA GLY A 276 6.13 -17.44 15.38
C GLY A 276 5.95 -18.71 16.22
N ASP A 277 6.89 -18.98 17.14
CA ASP A 277 6.83 -20.15 18.03
C ASP A 277 5.92 -19.95 19.27
N ASP A 278 5.41 -18.75 19.53
CA ASP A 278 4.74 -18.41 20.79
C ASP A 278 3.22 -18.63 20.75
N ARG A 279 2.82 -19.90 20.80
CA ARG A 279 1.43 -20.37 20.64
C ARG A 279 0.47 -19.92 21.74
N ILE A 280 0.95 -19.48 22.89
CA ILE A 280 0.10 -19.06 24.03
C ILE A 280 -0.57 -17.69 23.76
N LYS A 281 0.06 -16.85 22.92
CA LYS A 281 -0.44 -15.50 22.60
C LYS A 281 -1.41 -15.47 21.41
N SER A 282 -1.54 -16.57 20.65
CA SER A 282 -2.32 -16.65 19.41
C SER A 282 -3.78 -16.24 19.57
N ARG A 283 -4.45 -16.77 20.60
CA ARG A 283 -5.86 -16.49 20.89
C ARG A 283 -6.11 -15.01 21.19
N THR A 284 -5.22 -14.38 21.94
CA THR A 284 -5.37 -12.97 22.33
C THR A 284 -5.18 -12.04 21.14
N ILE A 285 -4.22 -12.35 20.25
CA ILE A 285 -3.96 -11.58 19.03
C ILE A 285 -5.12 -11.76 18.04
N LEU A 286 -5.57 -13.00 17.81
CA LEU A 286 -6.75 -13.30 16.98
C LEU A 286 -7.99 -12.54 17.46
N LYS A 287 -8.30 -12.57 18.76
CA LYS A 287 -9.45 -11.82 19.33
C LYS A 287 -9.32 -10.32 19.11
N ARG A 288 -8.12 -9.75 19.35
CA ARG A 288 -7.89 -8.31 19.18
C ARG A 288 -8.04 -7.89 17.72
N GLU A 289 -7.52 -8.66 16.78
CA GLU A 289 -7.61 -8.35 15.36
C GLU A 289 -9.04 -8.47 14.84
N VAL A 290 -9.78 -9.50 15.23
CA VAL A 290 -11.21 -9.61 14.91
C VAL A 290 -11.98 -8.40 15.46
N GLN A 291 -11.72 -7.99 16.70
CA GLN A 291 -12.36 -6.80 17.28
C GLN A 291 -11.97 -5.51 16.55
N ARG A 292 -10.71 -5.38 16.12
CA ARG A 292 -10.21 -4.23 15.35
C ARG A 292 -10.91 -4.14 13.99
N ILE A 293 -11.08 -5.26 13.31
CA ILE A 293 -11.76 -5.34 12.01
C ILE A 293 -13.25 -5.02 12.17
N LYS A 294 -13.92 -5.54 13.21
CA LYS A 294 -15.31 -5.18 13.54
C LYS A 294 -15.47 -3.68 13.80
N ASN A 295 -14.62 -3.11 14.65
CA ASN A 295 -14.65 -1.67 14.97
C ASN A 295 -14.34 -0.79 13.74
N GLY A 296 -13.70 -1.35 12.71
CA GLY A 296 -13.46 -0.71 11.42
C GLY A 296 -14.66 -0.75 10.46
N GLY A 297 -15.81 -1.31 10.88
CA GLY A 297 -17.06 -1.35 10.11
C GLY A 297 -17.24 -2.59 9.23
N ALA A 298 -16.57 -3.71 9.53
CA ALA A 298 -16.80 -4.98 8.83
C ALA A 298 -18.11 -5.65 9.31
N ASN A 299 -18.94 -6.11 8.37
CA ASN A 299 -20.23 -6.73 8.67
C ASN A 299 -20.10 -8.25 8.85
N LYS A 300 -19.24 -8.92 8.07
CA LYS A 300 -18.98 -10.36 8.18
C LYS A 300 -17.50 -10.68 8.15
N ILE A 301 -17.04 -11.46 9.13
CA ILE A 301 -15.64 -11.85 9.25
C ILE A 301 -15.52 -13.37 9.22
N GLY A 302 -14.74 -13.89 8.28
CA GLY A 302 -14.31 -15.28 8.25
C GLY A 302 -13.03 -15.47 9.06
N ILE A 303 -12.91 -16.58 9.77
CA ILE A 303 -11.70 -16.98 10.48
C ILE A 303 -11.31 -18.37 10.01
N LEU A 304 -10.07 -18.53 9.54
CA LEU A 304 -9.47 -19.81 9.20
C LEU A 304 -8.49 -20.19 10.32
N ILE A 305 -8.88 -21.14 11.16
CA ILE A 305 -8.18 -21.49 12.42
C ILE A 305 -7.75 -22.94 12.44
N LEU A 306 -6.60 -23.23 13.04
CA LEU A 306 -6.07 -24.58 13.21
C LEU A 306 -6.87 -25.31 14.30
N THR A 307 -7.12 -26.61 14.14
CA THR A 307 -7.86 -27.42 15.12
C THR A 307 -7.23 -27.43 16.51
N ASP A 308 -5.91 -27.20 16.60
CA ASP A 308 -5.17 -27.12 17.87
C ASP A 308 -5.59 -25.90 18.71
N ASN A 309 -6.07 -24.85 18.06
CA ASN A 309 -6.55 -23.63 18.71
C ASN A 309 -8.08 -23.62 18.76
N ILE A 310 -8.63 -24.45 19.64
CA ILE A 310 -10.07 -24.38 19.97
C ILE A 310 -10.34 -23.05 20.66
N MET A 311 -10.99 -22.14 19.95
CA MET A 311 -11.57 -20.94 20.50
C MET A 311 -13.04 -21.21 20.78
N ASN A 312 -13.45 -21.18 22.05
CA ASN A 312 -14.84 -20.90 22.40
C ASN A 312 -15.03 -19.38 22.30
N ILE A 313 -15.04 -18.84 21.08
CA ILE A 313 -15.71 -17.55 20.88
C ILE A 313 -17.19 -17.89 21.07
N GLN A 314 -17.80 -17.40 22.15
CA GLN A 314 -19.23 -17.62 22.36
C GLN A 314 -19.98 -17.10 21.13
N ASN A 315 -20.65 -18.02 20.43
CA ASN A 315 -21.48 -17.84 19.23
C ASN A 315 -22.75 -17.00 19.48
N ASN A 316 -22.61 -15.85 20.14
CA ASN A 316 -23.73 -14.94 20.37
C ASN A 316 -23.85 -13.86 19.29
N GLU A 317 -23.00 -13.86 18.26
CA GLU A 317 -23.01 -12.83 17.21
C GLU A 317 -22.95 -13.48 15.81
N ASN A 318 -24.01 -13.29 15.01
CA ASN A 318 -24.22 -13.85 13.67
C ASN A 318 -23.21 -13.38 12.59
N ASP A 319 -22.17 -12.62 12.98
CA ASP A 319 -21.31 -11.85 12.09
C ASP A 319 -19.89 -12.46 11.92
N VAL A 320 -19.60 -13.56 12.63
CA VAL A 320 -18.30 -14.27 12.55
C VAL A 320 -18.51 -15.72 12.11
N LEU A 321 -17.80 -16.13 11.06
CA LEU A 321 -17.83 -17.49 10.51
C LEU A 321 -16.48 -18.16 10.70
N GLU A 322 -16.46 -19.27 11.42
CA GLU A 322 -15.24 -20.05 11.64
C GLU A 322 -15.17 -21.22 10.65
N SER A 323 -14.05 -21.31 9.94
CA SER A 323 -13.67 -22.48 9.15
C SER A 323 -12.43 -23.10 9.80
N LYS A 324 -12.58 -24.35 10.26
CA LYS A 324 -11.51 -25.08 10.92
C LYS A 324 -10.69 -25.83 9.87
N ILE A 325 -9.37 -25.65 9.93
CA ILE A 325 -8.38 -26.40 9.17
C ILE A 325 -7.56 -27.24 10.16
N SER A 326 -6.98 -28.32 9.65
CA SER A 326 -6.30 -29.34 10.45
C SER A 326 -5.16 -28.82 11.35
N SER A 327 -4.64 -29.72 12.19
CA SER A 327 -3.61 -29.41 13.18
C SER A 327 -2.32 -28.86 12.55
N SER A 328 -1.67 -27.93 13.25
CA SER A 328 -0.33 -27.43 12.92
C SER A 328 0.74 -28.52 12.91
N ILE A 329 0.47 -29.65 13.56
CA ILE A 329 1.35 -30.82 13.62
C ILE A 329 1.34 -31.58 12.28
N HIS A 330 0.30 -31.38 11.46
CA HIS A 330 0.09 -32.01 10.17
C HIS A 330 0.03 -30.96 9.04
N PRO A 331 1.15 -30.28 8.73
CA PRO A 331 1.20 -29.23 7.71
C PRO A 331 0.70 -29.70 6.33
N GLU A 332 0.90 -30.98 5.99
CA GLU A 332 0.39 -31.62 4.78
C GLU A 332 -1.13 -31.56 4.68
N GLN A 333 -1.83 -31.79 5.78
CA GLN A 333 -3.28 -31.78 5.84
C GLN A 333 -3.81 -30.34 5.83
N VAL A 334 -3.06 -29.40 6.40
CA VAL A 334 -3.44 -27.99 6.35
C VAL A 334 -3.33 -27.42 4.94
N ALA A 335 -2.25 -27.74 4.21
CA ALA A 335 -2.10 -27.40 2.80
C ALA A 335 -3.28 -27.95 1.96
N LYS A 336 -3.70 -29.19 2.24
CA LYS A 336 -4.85 -29.84 1.59
C LYS A 336 -6.17 -29.08 1.76
N GLU A 337 -6.37 -28.48 2.93
CA GLU A 337 -7.63 -27.84 3.34
C GLU A 337 -7.64 -26.32 3.10
N LEU A 338 -6.48 -25.69 2.88
CA LEU A 338 -6.32 -24.24 2.77
C LEU A 338 -7.24 -23.61 1.72
N PHE A 339 -7.13 -24.01 0.44
CA PHE A 339 -7.97 -23.42 -0.61
C PHE A 339 -9.45 -23.76 -0.46
N LYS A 340 -9.77 -24.93 0.11
CA LYS A 340 -11.16 -25.32 0.42
C LYS A 340 -11.75 -24.38 1.48
N GLY A 341 -11.00 -24.10 2.54
CA GLY A 341 -11.41 -23.16 3.60
C GLY A 341 -11.55 -21.73 3.08
N LEU A 342 -10.59 -21.25 2.29
CA LEU A 342 -10.68 -19.92 1.67
C LEU A 342 -11.90 -19.79 0.76
N ARG A 343 -12.19 -20.79 -0.08
CA ARG A 343 -13.37 -20.79 -0.96
C ARG A 343 -14.67 -20.89 -0.19
N CYS A 344 -14.73 -21.72 0.84
CA CYS A 344 -15.90 -21.81 1.73
C CYS A 344 -16.24 -20.44 2.35
N LEU A 345 -15.25 -19.73 2.87
CA LEU A 345 -15.47 -18.40 3.45
C LEU A 345 -15.88 -17.36 2.39
N ASP A 346 -15.31 -17.44 1.18
CA ASP A 346 -15.66 -16.54 0.07
C ASP A 346 -17.11 -16.78 -0.44
N GLU A 347 -17.58 -18.03 -0.45
CA GLU A 347 -18.98 -18.39 -0.77
C GLU A 347 -19.98 -17.80 0.24
N HIS A 348 -19.57 -17.66 1.50
CA HIS A 348 -20.37 -17.00 2.53
C HIS A 348 -20.32 -15.45 2.47
N LYS A 349 -19.61 -14.89 1.48
CA LYS A 349 -19.49 -13.44 1.21
C LYS A 349 -19.02 -12.65 2.44
N VAL A 350 -17.96 -13.14 3.09
CA VAL A 350 -17.31 -12.41 4.19
C VAL A 350 -16.51 -11.21 3.66
N ASP A 351 -16.41 -10.15 4.45
CA ASP A 351 -15.66 -8.93 4.08
C ASP A 351 -14.14 -9.13 4.32
N TYR A 352 -13.81 -9.87 5.38
CA TYR A 352 -12.45 -10.19 5.79
C TYR A 352 -12.29 -11.66 6.10
N ILE A 353 -11.11 -12.22 5.82
CA ILE A 353 -10.69 -13.56 6.26
C ILE A 353 -9.44 -13.41 7.11
N VAL A 354 -9.51 -13.81 8.37
CA VAL A 354 -8.35 -13.86 9.27
C VAL A 354 -7.79 -15.29 9.23
N VAL A 355 -6.54 -15.46 8.80
CA VAL A 355 -5.88 -16.76 8.68
C VAL A 355 -4.82 -16.88 9.77
N GLU A 356 -4.87 -17.97 10.51
CA GLU A 356 -3.80 -18.35 11.44
C GLU A 356 -2.57 -18.86 10.68
N GLY A 357 -1.39 -18.29 10.96
CA GLY A 357 -0.12 -18.70 10.35
C GLY A 357 0.46 -19.98 10.95
N ILE A 358 1.26 -20.69 10.15
CA ILE A 358 1.99 -21.92 10.51
C ILE A 358 3.48 -21.67 10.33
N PRO A 359 4.40 -22.29 11.10
CA PRO A 359 5.83 -22.15 10.90
C PRO A 359 6.30 -22.41 9.46
N GLU A 360 7.35 -21.70 9.00
CA GLU A 360 7.92 -21.80 7.65
C GLU A 360 8.81 -23.06 7.43
N MET A 361 8.33 -24.23 7.85
CA MET A 361 9.03 -25.51 7.66
C MET A 361 8.14 -26.50 6.89
N ASN A 362 8.76 -27.39 6.10
CA ASN A 362 8.06 -28.36 5.26
C ASN A 362 7.05 -27.70 4.30
N GLU A 363 5.82 -28.22 4.20
CA GLU A 363 4.73 -27.66 3.38
C GLU A 363 4.29 -26.26 3.86
N GLY A 364 4.62 -25.90 5.11
CA GLY A 364 4.33 -24.60 5.69
C GLY A 364 5.01 -23.44 4.95
N LEU A 365 6.15 -23.68 4.29
CA LEU A 365 6.81 -22.69 3.44
C LEU A 365 5.94 -22.30 2.23
N ALA A 366 5.32 -23.28 1.57
CA ALA A 366 4.41 -23.02 0.45
C ALA A 366 3.19 -22.22 0.93
N GLN A 367 2.58 -22.62 2.04
CA GLN A 367 1.42 -21.95 2.62
C GLN A 367 1.71 -20.52 3.11
N GLN A 368 2.85 -20.30 3.77
CA GLN A 368 3.26 -18.97 4.23
C GLN A 368 3.57 -18.04 3.06
N MET A 369 4.30 -18.51 2.05
CA MET A 369 4.63 -17.69 0.88
C MET A 369 3.38 -17.38 0.03
N GLU A 370 2.44 -18.32 -0.09
CA GLU A 370 1.12 -18.09 -0.69
C GLU A 370 0.28 -17.04 0.06
N ASN A 371 0.46 -16.93 1.38
CA ASN A 371 -0.23 -15.94 2.22
C ASN A 371 0.58 -14.64 2.43
N SER A 372 1.87 -14.61 2.08
CA SER A 372 2.79 -13.48 2.31
C SER A 372 2.58 -12.30 1.36
N GLU A 373 1.86 -12.50 0.24
CA GLU A 373 1.43 -11.41 -0.64
C GLU A 373 0.22 -10.60 -0.08
N LYS A 374 -0.27 -10.99 1.11
CA LYS A 374 -1.35 -10.34 1.87
C LYS A 374 -0.79 -9.68 3.13
N THR A 375 -1.58 -8.80 3.77
CA THR A 375 -1.12 -7.98 4.91
C THR A 375 -0.66 -8.87 6.08
N LYS A 376 0.64 -9.11 6.21
CA LYS A 376 1.28 -9.70 7.41
C LYS A 376 1.24 -8.66 8.54
N LEU A 377 0.90 -9.12 9.74
CA LEU A 377 1.05 -8.35 10.98
C LEU A 377 2.03 -9.12 11.87
N THR A 378 3.25 -8.62 12.01
CA THR A 378 4.22 -9.13 13.00
C THR A 378 4.16 -8.31 14.29
N THR A 379 4.44 -8.94 15.44
CA THR A 379 4.47 -8.30 16.77
C THR A 379 5.47 -7.14 16.85
N LEU A 380 6.52 -7.16 16.03
CA LEU A 380 7.53 -6.10 15.88
C LEU A 380 7.01 -4.86 15.13
N GLU A 381 6.20 -5.04 14.10
CA GLU A 381 5.57 -3.96 13.34
C GLU A 381 4.44 -3.28 14.12
N GLU A 382 3.74 -4.01 14.98
CA GLU A 382 2.78 -3.44 15.93
C GLU A 382 3.47 -2.54 16.98
N LEU A 383 4.63 -2.96 17.48
CA LEU A 383 5.45 -2.16 18.40
C LEU A 383 6.02 -0.90 17.71
N LYS A 384 6.41 -0.98 16.43
CA LYS A 384 6.82 0.19 15.64
C LYS A 384 5.65 1.12 15.31
N ARG A 385 4.50 0.59 14.89
CA ARG A 385 3.27 1.38 14.64
C ARG A 385 2.74 2.08 15.87
N ASN A 386 2.81 1.44 17.03
CA ASN A 386 2.45 2.09 18.30
C ASN A 386 3.48 3.17 18.67
N ARG A 387 4.78 2.92 18.49
CA ARG A 387 5.83 3.94 18.68
C ARG A 387 5.65 5.17 17.78
N ASP A 388 5.20 4.99 16.55
CA ASP A 388 5.07 6.08 15.57
C ASP A 388 3.73 6.82 15.66
N LYS A 389 2.64 6.14 16.05
CA LYS A 389 1.37 6.79 16.45
C LYS A 389 1.56 7.72 17.66
N PHE A 390 2.40 7.35 18.62
CA PHE A 390 2.71 8.18 19.78
C PHE A 390 3.58 9.41 19.44
N LYS A 391 4.47 9.33 18.43
CA LYS A 391 5.20 10.49 17.93
C LYS A 391 4.29 11.52 17.25
N PHE A 392 3.24 11.06 16.56
CA PHE A 392 2.34 11.93 15.80
C PHE A 392 1.43 12.79 16.70
N HIS A 393 0.96 12.26 17.84
CA HIS A 393 0.12 13.01 18.77
C HIS A 393 0.84 14.12 19.55
N LYS A 394 2.17 14.01 19.74
CA LYS A 394 2.97 14.97 20.50
C LYS A 394 3.20 16.30 19.77
N ASN A 395 3.09 16.32 18.44
CA ASN A 395 3.28 17.54 17.63
C ASN A 395 2.01 18.40 17.49
N ARG A 396 0.82 17.85 17.77
CA ARG A 396 -0.45 18.59 17.64
C ARG A 396 -0.75 19.49 18.86
N PHE A 397 -0.28 19.13 20.05
CA PHE A 397 -0.54 19.88 21.29
C PHE A 397 0.35 21.11 21.53
N LYS A 398 1.41 21.32 20.74
CA LYS A 398 2.33 22.47 20.92
C LYS A 398 2.02 23.70 20.06
N LYS A 399 1.08 23.61 19.11
CA LYS A 399 0.76 24.72 18.18
C LYS A 399 -0.47 25.57 18.59
N GLN A 400 -1.15 25.25 19.70
CA GLN A 400 -2.44 25.85 20.07
C GLN A 400 -2.43 26.78 21.29
N THR A 401 -1.28 27.08 21.90
CA THR A 401 -1.16 27.95 23.11
C THR A 401 -0.38 29.26 22.92
N LYS A 402 -0.31 29.79 21.71
CA LYS A 402 0.14 31.18 21.47
C LYS A 402 -0.82 31.85 20.50
N ILE A 403 -1.25 33.08 20.81
CA ILE A 403 -2.39 33.85 20.28
C ILE A 403 -3.64 33.54 21.13
N THR A 404 -4.00 34.26 22.19
CA THR A 404 -4.17 35.71 22.36
C THR A 404 -3.99 36.12 23.83
N ASN A 405 -3.30 37.23 24.10
CA ASN A 405 -3.40 37.98 25.35
C ASN A 405 -3.66 39.44 24.97
N GLY A 406 -4.81 39.97 25.36
CA GLY A 406 -5.16 41.38 25.21
C GLY A 406 -6.58 41.70 25.68
N SER A 407 -6.68 42.46 26.79
CA SER A 407 -7.80 43.29 27.31
C SER A 407 -9.16 42.61 27.57
N SER A 408 -9.57 42.36 28.83
CA SER A 408 -10.23 43.27 29.81
C SER A 408 -11.68 43.67 29.45
N ASP A 409 -12.68 43.07 30.10
CA ASP A 409 -13.58 43.76 31.07
C ASP A 409 -14.81 42.91 31.48
N LEU A 410 -15.32 43.24 32.68
CA LEU A 410 -16.33 42.56 33.47
C LEU A 410 -17.78 42.67 32.92
N SER A 411 -18.64 41.68 33.22
CA SER A 411 -19.73 41.78 34.23
C SER A 411 -20.96 40.85 34.03
N ASN A 412 -21.23 40.04 35.06
CA ASN A 412 -22.49 39.78 35.79
C ASN A 412 -23.85 39.36 35.16
N LYS A 413 -24.40 38.28 35.79
CA LYS A 413 -25.81 38.04 36.25
C LYS A 413 -26.86 37.65 35.17
N THR A 414 -27.87 36.77 35.36
CA THR A 414 -28.57 36.22 36.56
C THR A 414 -29.43 34.98 36.20
N ILE A 415 -29.96 34.33 37.25
CA ILE A 415 -30.73 33.07 37.39
C ILE A 415 -32.27 33.32 37.46
N SER A 416 -33.09 32.26 37.23
CA SER A 416 -34.36 31.84 37.92
C SER A 416 -35.49 31.44 36.94
N GLU A 417 -36.46 30.52 37.14
CA GLU A 417 -37.03 29.66 38.24
C GLU A 417 -38.02 28.64 37.55
N CYS A 418 -38.11 27.33 37.90
CA CYS A 418 -39.10 26.63 38.79
C CYS A 418 -40.62 26.91 38.49
N THR A 419 -41.62 26.01 38.44
CA THR A 419 -42.04 24.83 39.26
C THR A 419 -43.23 24.03 38.64
N SER A 420 -43.54 22.87 39.25
CA SER A 420 -44.43 21.70 39.03
C SER A 420 -45.99 21.79 38.96
N THR A 421 -46.67 20.74 38.42
CA THR A 421 -47.76 19.91 39.08
C THR A 421 -48.18 18.64 38.27
N CYS A 422 -48.69 17.61 38.97
CA CYS A 422 -48.96 16.17 38.63
C CYS A 422 -50.28 15.90 37.81
N ARG A 423 -50.66 14.72 37.24
CA ARG A 423 -50.83 13.32 37.75
C ARG A 423 -51.32 12.32 36.63
N SER A 424 -50.97 11.00 36.74
CA SER A 424 -51.59 9.70 36.26
C SER A 424 -52.02 9.51 34.78
N ASP A 425 -51.94 8.37 34.05
CA ASP A 425 -51.71 6.93 34.31
C ASP A 425 -51.40 6.14 33.00
N THR A 426 -50.83 4.93 33.14
CA THR A 426 -50.80 3.72 32.24
C THR A 426 -49.90 3.56 30.98
N LEU A 427 -49.00 2.57 31.13
CA LEU A 427 -48.47 1.51 30.24
C LEU A 427 -47.53 1.74 29.03
N SER A 428 -46.32 1.17 29.21
CA SER A 428 -45.46 0.41 28.28
C SER A 428 -44.76 1.10 27.10
N SER A 429 -43.51 1.52 27.33
CA SER A 429 -42.34 1.15 26.50
C SER A 429 -41.04 1.52 27.23
N ALA A 430 -40.16 0.55 27.49
CA ALA A 430 -38.85 0.82 28.09
C ALA A 430 -37.89 1.25 26.97
N THR A 431 -37.80 2.56 26.79
CA THR A 431 -36.72 3.24 26.08
C THR A 431 -35.49 3.28 27.00
N VAL A 432 -34.39 2.62 26.62
CA VAL A 432 -33.09 2.81 27.30
C VAL A 432 -32.47 4.07 26.71
N THR A 433 -32.55 5.17 27.47
CA THR A 433 -31.84 6.42 27.18
C THR A 433 -30.36 6.24 27.52
N ALA A 434 -29.49 6.49 26.52
CA ALA A 434 -28.05 6.52 26.70
C ALA A 434 -27.65 7.73 27.56
N GLY A 435 -27.05 7.48 28.72
CA GLY A 435 -26.40 8.53 29.51
C GLY A 435 -25.16 9.09 28.79
N PRO A 436 -24.76 10.34 29.07
CA PRO A 436 -23.58 10.93 28.44
C PRO A 436 -22.32 10.17 28.87
N ARG A 437 -21.57 9.65 27.89
CA ARG A 437 -20.27 9.01 28.10
C ARG A 437 -19.28 10.03 28.69
N GLU A 438 -18.70 9.75 29.85
CA GLU A 438 -17.58 10.52 30.39
C GLU A 438 -16.36 10.43 29.46
N PRO A 439 -15.62 11.53 29.23
CA PRO A 439 -14.42 11.52 28.41
C PRO A 439 -13.28 10.76 29.09
N SER A 440 -12.54 9.96 28.31
CA SER A 440 -11.50 9.03 28.77
C SER A 440 -10.39 9.68 29.61
N CYS A 441 -10.12 10.97 29.44
CA CYS A 441 -9.11 11.72 30.19
C CYS A 441 -9.38 11.82 31.71
N ILE A 442 -10.65 11.87 32.13
CA ILE A 442 -11.01 11.99 33.56
C ILE A 442 -10.81 10.66 34.31
N VAL A 443 -10.98 9.53 33.60
CA VAL A 443 -10.77 8.18 34.13
C VAL A 443 -9.28 7.94 34.46
N TYR A 444 -8.38 8.41 33.59
CA TYR A 444 -6.93 8.29 33.80
C TYR A 444 -6.41 9.21 34.90
N GLU A 445 -6.99 10.41 35.05
CA GLU A 445 -6.63 11.36 36.09
C GLU A 445 -6.94 10.81 37.49
N LYS A 446 -8.08 10.13 37.65
CA LYS A 446 -8.44 9.41 38.89
C LYS A 446 -7.53 8.22 39.19
N LEU A 447 -7.10 7.46 38.17
CA LEU A 447 -6.18 6.32 38.32
C LEU A 447 -4.77 6.74 38.74
N ILE A 448 -4.25 7.86 38.21
CA ILE A 448 -2.95 8.40 38.59
C ILE A 448 -3.01 8.97 40.01
N LEU A 449 -4.07 9.73 40.34
CA LEU A 449 -4.30 10.24 41.69
C LEU A 449 -4.44 9.09 42.70
N SER A 450 -5.14 8.00 42.36
CA SER A 450 -5.23 6.85 43.26
C SER A 450 -3.84 6.24 43.47
N TYR A 451 -3.08 5.93 42.43
CA TYR A 451 -1.78 5.25 42.57
C TYR A 451 -0.75 6.04 43.42
N PHE A 452 -0.63 7.37 43.20
CA PHE A 452 0.36 8.20 43.92
C PHE A 452 -0.07 8.63 45.32
N THR A 453 -1.36 8.63 45.65
CA THR A 453 -1.84 8.95 47.01
C THR A 453 -2.06 7.71 47.87
N SER A 454 -2.31 6.56 47.24
CA SER A 454 -2.65 5.30 47.89
C SER A 454 -1.41 4.48 48.28
N ASP A 455 -0.42 4.37 47.38
CA ASP A 455 0.63 3.34 47.52
C ASP A 455 1.96 3.89 48.05
N LEU A 456 2.21 5.20 47.94
CA LEU A 456 3.40 5.84 48.51
C LEU A 456 3.36 5.99 50.03
N HIS A 457 2.20 5.79 50.65
CA HIS A 457 2.08 5.93 52.10
C HIS A 457 2.56 4.70 52.87
N ASN A 458 2.82 3.54 52.24
CA ASN A 458 3.01 2.31 53.02
C ASN A 458 3.97 1.23 52.51
N ILE A 459 4.82 1.45 51.50
CA ILE A 459 5.66 0.33 50.99
C ILE A 459 7.12 0.75 50.75
N ASN A 460 8.03 0.10 51.49
CA ASN A 460 9.50 0.24 51.41
C ASN A 460 10.16 -0.62 50.29
N SER A 461 9.39 -1.09 49.30
CA SER A 461 9.90 -1.90 48.18
C SER A 461 9.11 -1.64 46.90
N PHE A 462 9.79 -1.27 45.83
CA PHE A 462 9.19 -0.96 44.53
C PHE A 462 9.13 -2.20 43.62
N PRO A 463 7.97 -2.57 43.02
CA PRO A 463 7.88 -3.67 42.06
C PRO A 463 8.25 -3.26 40.62
N LEU A 464 8.63 -4.24 39.77
CA LEU A 464 9.07 -4.09 38.37
C LEU A 464 8.12 -3.30 37.42
N GLU A 465 6.87 -3.03 37.82
CA GLU A 465 5.97 -2.10 37.10
C GLU A 465 6.52 -0.66 37.01
N SER A 466 7.52 -0.34 37.85
CA SER A 466 8.20 0.96 37.92
C SER A 466 9.02 1.32 36.68
N TYR A 467 9.62 0.34 35.99
CA TYR A 467 10.39 0.60 34.76
C TYR A 467 9.49 1.12 33.63
N ASP A 468 8.32 0.52 33.48
CA ASP A 468 7.37 0.91 32.43
C ASP A 468 6.68 2.24 32.77
N MET A 469 6.45 2.52 34.07
CA MET A 469 5.92 3.79 34.55
C MET A 469 6.94 4.95 34.38
N LEU A 470 8.22 4.76 34.72
CA LEU A 470 9.29 5.74 34.52
C LEU A 470 9.53 6.02 33.03
N LYS A 471 9.47 4.99 32.19
CA LYS A 471 9.53 5.12 30.73
C LYS A 471 8.36 5.96 30.19
N ARG A 472 7.17 5.83 30.77
CA ARG A 472 5.98 6.63 30.41
C ARG A 472 6.05 8.06 30.95
N LEU A 473 6.51 8.27 32.18
CA LEU A 473 6.78 9.60 32.77
C LEU A 473 7.83 10.38 31.96
N ALA A 474 8.91 9.71 31.54
CA ALA A 474 9.96 10.32 30.72
C ALA A 474 9.50 10.68 29.29
N VAL A 475 8.47 10.00 28.78
CA VAL A 475 7.84 10.30 27.49
C VAL A 475 6.86 11.49 27.60
N TRP A 476 6.34 11.79 28.78
CA TRP A 476 5.36 12.85 29.03
C TRP A 476 6.02 14.13 29.59
N LYS A 477 6.35 15.08 28.70
CA LYS A 477 6.80 16.45 29.03
C LYS A 477 5.62 17.45 29.02
N SER A 478 4.57 17.20 29.80
CA SER A 478 3.50 18.18 30.03
C SER A 478 3.49 18.53 31.52
N ASP A 479 3.49 19.83 31.83
CA ASP A 479 3.45 20.37 33.19
C ASP A 479 2.21 19.86 33.92
N PHE A 480 2.32 18.78 34.70
CA PHE A 480 1.25 18.33 35.56
C PHE A 480 1.21 19.20 36.83
N HIS A 481 0.01 19.64 37.20
CA HIS A 481 -0.24 20.34 38.45
C HIS A 481 -0.87 19.38 39.45
N ILE A 482 -0.02 18.62 40.13
CA ILE A 482 -0.46 17.76 41.22
C ILE A 482 -0.25 18.53 42.53
N PRO A 483 -1.30 18.86 43.29
CA PRO A 483 -1.15 19.50 44.58
C PRO A 483 -0.62 18.47 45.59
N PHE A 484 0.69 18.38 45.73
CA PHE A 484 1.30 17.57 46.78
C PHE A 484 1.22 18.32 48.11
N THR A 485 0.85 17.62 49.18
CA THR A 485 1.14 18.12 50.53
C THR A 485 2.66 18.12 50.75
N GLN A 486 3.17 18.97 51.65
CA GLN A 486 4.61 19.08 51.89
C GLN A 486 5.25 17.78 52.41
N ALA A 487 4.46 16.89 53.00
CA ALA A 487 4.87 15.55 53.39
C ALA A 487 5.05 14.60 52.18
N SER A 488 4.08 14.60 51.26
CA SER A 488 4.13 13.80 50.04
C SER A 488 5.31 14.20 49.14
N LEU A 489 5.65 15.49 49.10
CA LEU A 489 6.77 16.04 48.34
C LEU A 489 8.13 15.56 48.88
N LYS A 490 8.32 15.55 50.21
CA LYS A 490 9.54 15.04 50.84
C LYS A 490 9.74 13.53 50.60
N ASN A 491 8.67 12.75 50.66
CA ASN A 491 8.75 11.31 50.43
C ASN A 491 9.09 10.97 48.98
N LEU A 492 8.51 11.70 48.02
CA LEU A 492 8.83 11.54 46.61
C LEU A 492 10.28 11.94 46.31
N GLU A 493 10.76 13.04 46.89
CA GLU A 493 12.15 13.48 46.73
C GLU A 493 13.15 12.47 47.31
N MET A 494 12.81 11.87 48.46
CA MET A 494 13.63 10.82 49.09
C MET A 494 13.64 9.53 48.26
N ALA A 495 12.51 9.13 47.69
CA ALA A 495 12.41 7.96 46.80
C ALA A 495 13.23 8.14 45.51
N LEU A 496 13.18 9.33 44.90
CA LEU A 496 13.94 9.63 43.69
C LEU A 496 15.45 9.75 43.95
N LYS A 497 15.85 10.28 45.12
CA LYS A 497 17.26 10.27 45.56
C LYS A 497 17.77 8.86 45.82
N ASN A 498 16.97 8.00 46.44
CA ASN A 498 17.33 6.60 46.66
C ASN A 498 17.49 5.83 45.33
N LEU A 499 16.59 6.05 44.35
CA LEU A 499 16.70 5.49 43.01
C LEU A 499 17.95 5.98 42.26
N SER A 500 18.26 7.28 42.34
CA SER A 500 19.47 7.83 41.72
C SER A 500 20.76 7.33 42.38
N ASN A 501 20.72 6.98 43.66
CA ASN A 501 21.87 6.39 44.35
C ASN A 501 22.02 4.90 44.01
N ALA A 502 20.91 4.16 43.87
CA ALA A 502 20.93 2.73 43.53
C ALA A 502 21.35 2.45 42.08
N TRP A 503 20.96 3.30 41.13
CA TRP A 503 21.21 3.07 39.70
C TRP A 503 22.33 3.97 39.11
N GLY A 504 22.98 4.78 39.96
CA GLY A 504 24.09 5.65 39.60
C GLY A 504 23.67 7.07 39.18
N PRO A 505 24.56 8.08 39.35
CA PRO A 505 24.23 9.47 39.08
C PRO A 505 24.00 9.71 37.58
N ASN A 506 22.98 10.53 37.28
CA ASN A 506 22.57 11.02 35.96
C ASN A 506 21.63 10.12 35.12
N ILE A 507 20.92 9.16 35.72
CA ILE A 507 19.81 8.49 35.01
C ILE A 507 18.57 9.37 34.95
N ILE A 508 18.25 10.13 36.01
CA ILE A 508 17.12 11.08 36.07
C ILE A 508 17.56 12.38 36.74
N SER A 509 17.23 13.54 36.14
CA SER A 509 17.46 14.88 36.72
C SER A 509 16.14 15.54 37.11
N VAL A 510 16.03 16.11 38.33
CA VAL A 510 14.80 16.72 38.87
C VAL A 510 15.11 18.07 39.53
N LYS A 511 14.24 19.09 39.36
CA LYS A 511 14.43 20.46 39.87
C LYS A 511 13.18 21.01 40.57
N GLU A 512 13.36 21.69 41.69
CA GLU A 512 12.26 22.32 42.44
C GLU A 512 12.02 23.77 41.99
N LYS A 513 10.76 24.17 41.80
CA LYS A 513 10.36 25.51 41.37
C LYS A 513 9.15 26.00 42.18
N ASN A 514 9.28 27.19 42.78
CA ASN A 514 8.18 27.84 43.51
C ASN A 514 7.25 28.57 42.54
N ILE A 515 5.97 28.20 42.53
CA ILE A 515 4.94 28.87 41.72
C ILE A 515 3.65 28.95 42.54
N GLY A 516 3.21 30.17 42.87
CA GLY A 516 1.89 30.44 43.47
C GLY A 516 1.67 29.87 44.87
N GLY A 517 2.58 30.13 45.83
CA GLY A 517 2.38 29.78 47.24
C GLY A 517 2.70 28.34 47.65
N GLY A 518 3.12 27.47 46.73
CA GLY A 518 3.58 26.10 47.02
C GLY A 518 4.83 25.72 46.22
N LYS A 519 5.67 24.86 46.81
CA LYS A 519 6.86 24.30 46.15
C LYS A 519 6.47 23.14 45.20
N ARG A 520 7.13 23.01 44.04
CA ARG A 520 6.80 21.99 43.01
C ARG A 520 8.06 21.35 42.42
N LEU A 521 8.07 20.04 42.13
CA LEU A 521 9.19 19.33 41.49
C LEU A 521 8.92 19.05 40.00
N ILE A 522 9.94 19.20 39.14
CA ILE A 522 9.89 18.98 37.69
C ILE A 522 11.04 18.07 37.26
N VAL A 523 10.74 16.98 36.54
CA VAL A 523 11.76 16.07 35.95
C VAL A 523 12.25 16.62 34.62
N GLU A 524 13.56 16.86 34.49
CA GLU A 524 14.16 17.62 33.39
C GLU A 524 14.67 16.69 32.26
N GLU A 525 15.34 15.59 32.61
CA GLU A 525 15.99 14.67 31.66
C GLU A 525 16.12 13.23 32.20
N VAL A 526 16.03 12.23 31.30
CA VAL A 526 16.24 10.79 31.58
C VAL A 526 17.09 10.14 30.47
N ASP A 527 18.19 9.44 30.81
CA ASP A 527 19.09 8.78 29.83
C ASP A 527 18.72 7.31 29.59
N PHE A 528 18.03 7.07 28.47
CA PHE A 528 17.49 5.76 28.11
C PHE A 528 18.54 4.71 27.70
N ARG A 529 19.75 5.10 27.31
CA ARG A 529 20.77 4.11 26.90
C ARG A 529 21.39 3.44 28.11
N LYS A 530 21.66 4.22 29.16
CA LYS A 530 22.12 3.71 30.45
C LYS A 530 21.05 2.86 31.12
N LEU A 531 19.79 3.29 31.06
CA LEU A 531 18.65 2.54 31.59
C LEU A 531 18.48 1.14 30.95
N ASN A 532 18.76 1.02 29.64
CA ASN A 532 18.70 -0.27 28.95
C ASN A 532 19.94 -1.14 29.19
N ALA A 533 21.12 -0.55 29.37
CA ALA A 533 22.33 -1.28 29.72
C ALA A 533 22.24 -1.89 31.12
N VAL A 534 21.67 -1.16 32.09
CA VAL A 534 21.39 -1.66 33.44
C VAL A 534 20.45 -2.87 33.40
N LYS A 535 19.37 -2.79 32.62
CA LYS A 535 18.43 -3.90 32.44
C LYS A 535 19.09 -5.16 31.85
N LEU A 536 19.96 -5.00 30.85
CA LEU A 536 20.71 -6.12 30.25
C LEU A 536 21.67 -6.79 31.25
N ILE A 537 22.22 -6.02 32.18
CA ILE A 537 23.10 -6.52 33.24
C ILE A 537 22.27 -7.20 34.34
N GLU A 538 21.13 -6.63 34.76
CA GLU A 538 20.20 -7.26 35.72
C GLU A 538 19.64 -8.59 35.19
N ASP A 539 19.15 -8.61 33.94
CA ASP A 539 18.66 -9.83 33.27
C ASP A 539 19.78 -10.91 33.15
N SER A 540 21.05 -10.50 33.10
CA SER A 540 22.21 -11.41 33.06
C SER A 540 22.69 -11.85 34.45
N LEU A 541 22.44 -11.07 35.51
CA LEU A 541 22.74 -11.42 36.90
C LEU A 541 21.70 -12.40 37.48
N GLU A 542 20.48 -12.41 36.94
CA GLU A 542 19.44 -13.41 37.27
C GLU A 542 19.68 -14.76 36.58
N SER A 543 20.45 -14.79 35.49
CA SER A 543 20.94 -16.03 34.89
C SER A 543 22.27 -16.40 35.56
N ASP A 544 22.31 -17.41 36.44
CA ASP A 544 23.51 -17.90 37.17
C ASP A 544 24.66 -18.43 36.27
N ASP A 545 24.82 -17.95 35.03
CA ASP A 545 25.85 -18.33 34.06
C ASP A 545 26.95 -17.25 33.94
N PRO A 546 28.15 -17.48 34.51
CA PRO A 546 29.27 -16.53 34.47
C PRO A 546 29.71 -16.17 33.04
N LEU A 547 29.52 -17.07 32.07
CA LEU A 547 29.88 -16.81 30.67
C LEU A 547 28.94 -15.80 30.00
N SER A 548 27.66 -15.74 30.43
CA SER A 548 26.68 -14.78 29.93
C SER A 548 27.09 -13.35 30.30
N LEU A 549 27.47 -13.14 31.55
CA LEU A 549 27.92 -11.84 32.05
C LEU A 549 29.21 -11.38 31.38
N GLU A 550 30.18 -12.28 31.19
CA GLU A 550 31.45 -11.99 30.51
C GLU A 550 31.21 -11.59 29.03
N LYS A 551 30.28 -12.26 28.35
CA LYS A 551 29.90 -11.95 26.96
C LYS A 551 29.17 -10.61 26.86
N SER A 552 28.31 -10.29 27.81
CA SER A 552 27.59 -9.01 27.91
C SER A 552 28.54 -7.83 28.19
N LEU A 553 29.58 -8.04 29.01
CA LEU A 553 30.66 -7.06 29.26
C LEU A 553 31.61 -6.93 28.06
N GLN A 554 31.93 -8.02 27.36
CA GLN A 554 32.71 -7.98 26.11
C GLN A 554 31.96 -7.30 24.96
N LEU A 555 30.63 -7.48 24.89
CA LEU A 555 29.76 -6.79 23.93
C LEU A 555 29.69 -5.28 24.17
N THR A 556 29.86 -4.85 25.41
CA THR A 556 29.92 -3.43 25.76
C THR A 556 31.33 -2.84 25.67
N THR A 557 32.40 -3.65 25.75
CA THR A 557 33.80 -3.21 25.56
C THR A 557 34.70 -4.25 24.86
N HIS A 558 35.06 -4.03 23.59
CA HIS A 558 36.02 -4.88 22.87
C HIS A 558 37.48 -4.58 23.27
N LEU A 559 38.16 -5.48 23.99
CA LEU A 559 39.53 -5.32 24.48
C LEU A 559 40.48 -6.40 23.92
N ASN A 560 41.26 -6.05 22.89
CA ASN A 560 42.28 -6.93 22.29
C ASN A 560 43.73 -6.65 22.76
N ASN A 561 43.95 -5.88 23.83
CA ASN A 561 45.30 -5.51 24.27
C ASN A 561 45.69 -6.23 25.57
N THR A 562 46.71 -7.09 25.52
CA THR A 562 47.16 -7.96 26.63
C THR A 562 47.57 -7.18 27.90
N ASN A 563 48.01 -5.93 27.75
CA ASN A 563 48.32 -5.05 28.89
C ASN A 563 47.07 -4.47 29.60
N LYS A 564 45.93 -4.37 28.90
CA LYS A 564 44.65 -3.97 29.52
C LYS A 564 43.90 -5.16 30.11
N LYS A 565 44.02 -6.35 29.53
CA LYS A 565 43.47 -7.60 30.09
C LYS A 565 44.04 -7.86 31.49
N ARG A 566 45.36 -7.75 31.67
CA ARG A 566 46.04 -7.81 32.99
C ARG A 566 45.61 -6.74 34.00
N LYS A 567 45.05 -5.61 33.53
CA LYS A 567 44.57 -4.53 34.41
C LYS A 567 43.14 -4.80 34.87
N ILE A 568 42.34 -5.46 34.03
CA ILE A 568 40.96 -5.87 34.31
C ILE A 568 40.95 -7.12 35.18
N ASP A 569 41.85 -8.07 34.92
CA ASP A 569 42.02 -9.25 35.80
C ASP A 569 42.47 -8.83 37.22
N LYS A 570 43.18 -7.68 37.37
CA LYS A 570 43.56 -7.11 38.68
C LYS A 570 42.45 -6.34 39.40
N ILE A 571 41.44 -5.92 38.65
CA ILE A 571 40.24 -5.20 39.11
C ILE A 571 39.28 -6.24 39.69
N LEU A 572 39.02 -7.32 38.94
CA LEU A 572 38.18 -8.45 39.35
C LEU A 572 38.63 -9.21 40.63
N ASP A 573 39.83 -8.95 41.15
CA ASP A 573 40.38 -9.58 42.36
C ASP A 573 40.31 -8.71 43.63
N ASN A 574 39.76 -7.47 43.61
CA ASN A 574 39.63 -6.64 44.82
C ASN A 574 38.26 -5.93 44.97
N ASP A 575 37.54 -6.26 46.05
CA ASP A 575 36.15 -5.88 46.37
C ASP A 575 35.94 -4.43 46.87
N ASP A 576 36.34 -3.37 46.15
CA ASP A 576 36.07 -1.99 46.60
C ASP A 576 35.55 -0.99 45.54
N ASP A 577 34.56 -0.17 45.97
CA ASP A 577 33.68 0.78 45.24
C ASP A 577 34.34 1.82 44.28
N ASN A 578 35.66 1.86 44.16
CA ASN A 578 36.34 2.78 43.22
C ASN A 578 36.25 2.31 41.75
N GLU A 579 35.89 1.06 41.49
CA GLU A 579 35.88 0.46 40.14
C GLU A 579 34.78 1.00 39.22
N LEU A 580 33.58 1.23 39.76
CA LEU A 580 32.46 1.78 38.98
C LEU A 580 32.77 3.17 38.43
N LYS A 581 33.66 3.93 39.08
CA LYS A 581 34.06 5.26 38.63
C LYS A 581 35.05 5.22 37.47
N GLU A 582 36.08 4.36 37.53
CA GLU A 582 37.08 4.23 36.45
C GLU A 582 36.51 3.55 35.21
N ILE A 583 35.61 2.57 35.37
CA ILE A 583 34.92 1.90 34.24
C ILE A 583 34.04 2.89 33.48
N ASN A 584 33.33 3.77 34.19
CA ASN A 584 32.49 4.80 33.59
C ASN A 584 33.30 5.89 32.86
N GLU A 585 34.50 6.23 33.33
CA GLU A 585 35.39 7.15 32.60
C GLU A 585 36.00 6.54 31.33
N LEU A 586 36.26 5.23 31.32
CA LEU A 586 36.77 4.51 30.14
C LEU A 586 35.71 4.35 29.05
N LEU A 587 34.46 4.11 29.43
CA LEU A 587 33.31 4.05 28.51
C LEU A 587 32.97 5.42 27.88
N ALA A 588 33.40 6.52 28.50
CA ALA A 588 33.14 7.88 28.02
C ALA A 588 34.10 8.36 26.92
N LYS A 589 35.17 7.62 26.59
CA LYS A 589 36.14 8.00 25.54
C LYS A 589 35.80 7.34 24.19
N PRO A 590 35.82 8.11 23.07
CA PRO A 590 35.56 7.56 21.74
C PRO A 590 36.66 6.59 21.30
N SER A 591 36.32 5.55 20.52
CA SER A 591 37.27 4.49 20.15
C SER A 591 38.24 4.96 19.06
N PHE A 592 39.42 4.34 19.01
CA PHE A 592 40.45 4.66 18.00
C PHE A 592 39.97 4.41 16.57
N LYS A 593 39.07 3.43 16.38
CA LYS A 593 38.46 3.12 15.08
C LYS A 593 37.47 4.20 14.63
N ASP A 594 36.77 4.83 15.57
CA ASP A 594 35.88 5.98 15.29
C ASP A 594 36.67 7.21 14.81
N LEU A 595 37.91 7.35 15.29
CA LEU A 595 38.83 8.41 14.86
C LEU A 595 39.46 8.10 13.48
N GLU A 596 39.80 6.84 13.20
CA GLU A 596 40.35 6.42 11.89
C GLU A 596 39.31 6.34 10.77
N GLU A 597 38.06 5.93 11.03
CA GLU A 597 37.04 5.82 9.97
C GLU A 597 36.42 7.18 9.60
N SER A 598 36.46 8.18 10.48
CA SER A 598 35.81 9.48 10.24
C SER A 598 36.68 10.51 9.50
N GLY A 599 38.00 10.44 9.63
CA GLY A 599 38.94 11.41 9.02
C GLY A 599 39.13 11.25 7.51
N PRO A 600 39.56 10.07 7.01
CA PRO A 600 39.91 9.87 5.60
C PRO A 600 38.70 9.93 4.66
N LEU A 601 37.54 9.42 5.10
CA LEU A 601 36.29 9.47 4.34
C LEU A 601 35.74 10.89 4.20
N TYR A 602 35.95 11.73 5.22
CA TYR A 602 35.59 13.15 5.16
C TYR A 602 36.52 13.90 4.21
N ASP A 603 37.83 13.69 4.30
CA ASP A 603 38.80 14.34 3.44
C ASP A 603 38.69 13.91 1.97
N LEU A 604 38.39 12.63 1.71
CA LEU A 604 38.11 12.13 0.36
C LEU A 604 36.82 12.74 -0.21
N CYS A 605 35.76 12.85 0.59
CA CYS A 605 34.53 13.54 0.18
C CYS A 605 34.75 15.04 -0.06
N VAL A 606 35.64 15.69 0.71
CA VAL A 606 36.00 17.10 0.51
C VAL A 606 36.84 17.29 -0.75
N MET A 607 37.76 16.36 -1.07
CA MET A 607 38.54 16.39 -2.30
C MET A 607 37.71 16.07 -3.55
N LEU A 608 36.87 15.04 -3.50
CA LEU A 608 35.98 14.66 -4.61
C LEU A 608 34.93 15.74 -4.91
N ASN A 609 34.52 16.52 -3.91
CA ASN A 609 33.61 17.67 -4.09
C ASN A 609 34.33 19.01 -4.31
N LYS A 610 35.66 19.02 -4.39
CA LYS A 610 36.43 20.25 -4.63
C LYS A 610 36.40 20.56 -6.13
N LYS A 611 35.51 21.48 -6.53
CA LYS A 611 35.36 21.91 -7.93
C LYS A 611 36.69 22.38 -8.53
N SER A 612 36.98 21.92 -9.75
CA SER A 612 38.19 22.32 -10.47
C SER A 612 38.16 23.81 -10.82
N SER A 613 39.32 24.43 -11.06
CA SER A 613 39.39 25.84 -11.47
C SER A 613 38.63 26.09 -12.78
N ARG A 614 38.57 25.08 -13.66
CA ARG A 614 37.78 25.12 -14.90
C ARG A 614 36.28 25.13 -14.60
N ASP A 615 35.80 24.32 -13.66
CA ASP A 615 34.39 24.31 -13.26
C ASP A 615 33.98 25.61 -12.58
N LYS A 616 34.88 26.21 -11.80
CA LYS A 616 34.66 27.53 -11.19
C LYS A 616 34.53 28.63 -12.24
N LEU A 617 35.39 28.63 -13.25
CA LEU A 617 35.34 29.58 -14.36
C LEU A 617 34.10 29.40 -15.24
N ILE A 618 33.67 28.15 -15.47
CA ILE A 618 32.40 27.86 -16.17
C ILE A 618 31.21 28.39 -15.36
N ILE A 619 31.18 28.16 -14.04
CA ILE A 619 30.12 28.68 -13.16
C ILE A 619 30.13 30.21 -13.12
N GLU A 620 31.30 30.85 -13.16
CA GLU A 620 31.40 32.32 -13.26
C GLU A 620 30.95 32.86 -14.62
N MET A 621 31.20 32.15 -15.72
CA MET A 621 30.68 32.48 -17.04
C MET A 621 29.15 32.38 -17.14
N PHE A 622 28.52 31.49 -16.37
CA PHE A 622 27.06 31.25 -16.36
C PHE A 622 26.36 31.86 -15.14
N ARG A 623 27.03 32.72 -14.37
CA ARG A 623 26.41 33.42 -13.24
C ARG A 623 25.50 34.52 -13.77
N SER A 624 24.19 34.38 -13.55
CA SER A 624 23.24 35.46 -13.84
C SER A 624 23.62 36.70 -13.03
N THR A 625 23.57 37.87 -13.67
CA THR A 625 23.82 39.18 -13.03
C THR A 625 22.88 39.46 -11.85
N ASN A 626 21.74 38.77 -11.79
CA ASN A 626 20.85 38.73 -10.64
C ASN A 626 21.16 37.52 -9.77
N ASN A 627 21.49 37.79 -8.51
CA ASN A 627 22.07 36.92 -7.49
C ASN A 627 21.09 35.83 -6.95
N SER A 628 20.46 35.04 -7.82
CA SER A 628 19.36 34.11 -7.47
C SER A 628 19.81 32.69 -7.11
N PHE A 629 21.09 32.33 -7.24
CA PHE A 629 21.59 30.99 -6.93
C PHE A 629 21.73 30.76 -5.41
N ARG A 630 21.03 29.75 -4.87
CA ARG A 630 21.11 29.33 -3.46
C ARG A 630 21.60 27.88 -3.35
N GLU A 631 22.66 27.65 -2.58
CA GLU A 631 23.23 26.30 -2.35
C GLU A 631 22.34 25.46 -1.41
N PHE A 632 22.34 24.14 -1.60
CA PHE A 632 21.70 23.18 -0.70
C PHE A 632 22.47 23.04 0.62
N CYS A 633 21.74 22.85 1.72
CA CYS A 633 22.35 22.59 3.01
C CYS A 633 22.78 21.13 3.12
N VAL A 634 24.04 20.89 3.50
CA VAL A 634 24.64 19.55 3.64
C VAL A 634 23.91 18.68 4.68
N TYR A 635 23.18 19.29 5.61
CA TYR A 635 22.44 18.60 6.66
C TYR A 635 21.00 18.21 6.25
N GLY A 636 20.57 18.54 5.03
CA GLY A 636 19.24 18.21 4.51
C GLY A 636 18.11 19.02 5.17
N THR A 637 17.77 18.69 6.42
CA THR A 637 16.65 19.33 7.14
C THR A 637 17.10 20.52 7.99
N LYS A 638 16.19 21.49 8.19
CA LYS A 638 16.45 22.69 9.02
C LYS A 638 16.67 22.31 10.49
N ALA A 639 15.96 21.28 10.97
CA ALA A 639 16.10 20.76 12.34
C ALA A 639 17.49 20.13 12.58
N ASP A 640 17.99 19.32 11.65
CA ASP A 640 19.32 18.70 11.77
C ASP A 640 20.44 19.72 11.60
N CYS A 641 20.26 20.68 10.69
CA CYS A 641 21.14 21.84 10.53
C CYS A 641 21.25 22.64 11.83
N GLN A 642 20.13 22.98 12.48
CA GLN A 642 20.12 23.72 13.75
C GLN A 642 20.74 22.92 14.90
N LYS A 643 20.47 21.60 14.96
CA LYS A 643 21.00 20.72 16.01
C LYS A 643 22.51 20.52 15.90
N LYS A 644 23.06 20.48 14.68
CA LYS A 644 24.51 20.36 14.42
C LYS A 644 25.22 21.72 14.47
N ARG A 645 24.54 22.83 14.15
CA ARG A 645 25.06 24.21 14.23
C ARG A 645 24.72 24.92 15.54
N ARG A 646 24.52 24.19 16.65
CA ARG A 646 24.12 24.72 17.97
C ARG A 646 24.99 25.87 18.52
N LYS A 647 26.19 26.12 17.98
CA LYS A 647 27.08 27.25 18.34
C LYS A 647 27.06 28.44 17.34
N ALA A 648 26.29 28.37 16.25
CA ALA A 648 26.25 29.41 15.23
C ALA A 648 25.20 30.48 15.55
N THR A 649 25.62 31.73 15.61
CA THR A 649 24.78 32.90 15.96
C THR A 649 23.84 33.36 14.84
N LYS A 650 23.99 32.84 13.60
CA LYS A 650 23.17 33.22 12.44
C LYS A 650 22.50 32.01 11.79
N ALA A 651 21.26 32.20 11.37
CA ALA A 651 20.47 31.22 10.64
C ALA A 651 21.14 30.82 9.31
N CYS A 652 21.01 29.55 8.94
CA CYS A 652 21.59 29.01 7.72
C CYS A 652 20.85 29.56 6.49
N LYS A 653 21.56 30.26 5.58
CA LYS A 653 21.00 30.86 4.35
C LYS A 653 20.90 29.88 3.16
N ARG A 654 21.20 28.60 3.38
CA ARG A 654 21.15 27.53 2.36
C ARG A 654 19.77 26.87 2.31
N LEU A 655 19.42 26.21 1.22
CA LEU A 655 18.14 25.53 1.05
C LEU A 655 18.06 24.31 1.99
N HIS A 656 16.94 24.16 2.69
CA HIS A 656 16.64 23.01 3.54
C HIS A 656 15.37 22.34 3.05
N PHE A 657 15.21 21.08 3.41
CA PHE A 657 14.10 20.24 2.96
C PHE A 657 13.33 19.68 4.15
N ARG A 658 12.02 19.52 3.98
CA ARG A 658 11.13 18.85 4.94
C ARG A 658 10.51 17.60 4.31
N PRO A 659 10.40 16.50 5.05
CA PRO A 659 9.79 15.28 4.52
C PRO A 659 8.29 15.47 4.30
N MET A 660 7.81 15.09 3.13
CA MET A 660 6.40 15.03 2.72
C MET A 660 5.80 13.69 3.16
N LEU A 661 5.04 13.71 4.26
CA LEU A 661 4.41 12.51 4.82
C LEU A 661 2.91 12.50 4.50
N ARG A 662 2.51 11.68 3.52
CA ARG A 662 1.12 11.51 3.09
C ARG A 662 0.48 10.26 3.72
N HIS A 663 -0.83 10.09 3.59
CA HIS A 663 -1.57 8.99 4.22
C HIS A 663 -1.11 7.59 3.81
N HIS A 664 -0.60 7.45 2.60
CA HIS A 664 -0.01 6.22 2.06
C HIS A 664 1.52 6.19 2.18
N THR A 665 2.17 7.25 2.66
CA THR A 665 3.62 7.28 2.89
C THR A 665 3.95 6.40 4.10
N ASP A 666 4.78 5.41 3.85
CA ASP A 666 5.30 4.44 4.81
C ASP A 666 6.75 4.80 5.15
N LEU A 667 6.96 5.30 6.37
CA LEU A 667 8.27 5.72 6.86
C LEU A 667 9.28 4.56 6.95
N GLU A 668 8.82 3.31 6.95
CA GLU A 668 9.70 2.14 7.02
C GLU A 668 10.37 1.79 5.69
N LEU A 669 9.80 2.23 4.57
CA LEU A 669 10.36 1.99 3.23
C LEU A 669 11.55 2.91 2.89
N GLY A 670 11.85 3.90 3.73
CA GLY A 670 12.93 4.86 3.52
C GLY A 670 12.62 5.92 2.45
N ASP A 671 13.65 6.63 2.01
CA ASP A 671 13.52 7.72 1.04
C ASP A 671 13.20 7.19 -0.36
N CYS A 672 12.30 7.88 -1.07
CA CYS A 672 12.00 7.50 -2.44
C CYS A 672 13.23 7.74 -3.31
N SER A 673 13.72 6.70 -3.98
CA SER A 673 14.87 6.80 -4.89
C SER A 673 14.66 7.81 -6.03
N TYR A 674 13.40 8.14 -6.33
CA TYR A 674 13.01 9.09 -7.37
C TYR A 674 12.64 10.47 -6.81
N LEU A 675 12.70 10.70 -5.48
CA LEU A 675 12.45 11.99 -4.81
C LEU A 675 11.35 12.84 -5.49
N ASN A 676 11.69 14.04 -5.96
CA ASN A 676 10.79 14.99 -6.62
C ASN A 676 10.39 14.61 -8.06
N THR A 677 10.96 13.56 -8.65
CA THR A 677 10.60 13.02 -9.97
C THR A 677 9.71 11.78 -9.89
N CYS A 678 9.17 11.45 -8.72
CA CYS A 678 8.30 10.29 -8.58
C CYS A 678 6.92 10.55 -9.17
N HIS A 679 6.62 9.88 -10.28
CA HIS A 679 5.34 9.97 -11.00
C HIS A 679 4.13 9.39 -10.25
N ARG A 680 4.35 8.90 -9.03
CA ARG A 680 3.32 8.34 -8.17
C ARG A 680 3.33 9.01 -6.79
N MET A 681 3.73 10.28 -6.62
CA MET A 681 3.80 10.92 -5.29
C MET A 681 2.52 10.73 -4.43
N ASP A 682 1.34 10.67 -5.05
CA ASP A 682 0.04 10.46 -4.38
C ASP A 682 -0.27 9.00 -4.03
N THR A 683 0.53 8.03 -4.50
CA THR A 683 0.39 6.59 -4.16
C THR A 683 1.73 5.94 -3.76
N CYS A 684 2.83 6.68 -3.83
CA CYS A 684 4.18 6.24 -3.54
C CYS A 684 4.37 6.18 -2.04
N LYS A 685 4.66 4.98 -1.57
CA LYS A 685 4.81 4.71 -0.15
C LYS A 685 6.16 5.16 0.41
N TYR A 686 7.14 5.52 -0.41
CA TYR A 686 8.45 5.98 0.06
C TYR A 686 8.44 7.46 0.48
N VAL A 687 9.39 7.90 1.31
CA VAL A 687 9.45 9.27 1.84
C VAL A 687 9.94 10.25 0.75
N HIS A 688 9.14 11.29 0.51
CA HIS A 688 9.49 12.39 -0.39
C HIS A 688 9.90 13.61 0.42
N TYR A 689 10.57 14.58 -0.22
CA TYR A 689 10.99 15.81 0.43
C TYR A 689 10.54 17.02 -0.40
N GLU A 690 10.08 18.06 0.28
CA GLU A 690 9.80 19.36 -0.30
C GLU A 690 10.73 20.41 0.30
N LEU A 691 10.89 21.54 -0.38
CA LEU A 691 11.63 22.66 0.15
C LEU A 691 10.95 23.18 1.43
N ASP A 692 11.74 23.36 2.47
CA ASP A 692 11.28 23.93 3.74
C ASP A 692 11.22 25.46 3.60
N GLU A 693 10.15 25.93 2.95
CA GLU A 693 9.87 27.34 2.63
C GLU A 693 9.00 28.01 3.70
N GLU A 694 9.12 27.63 4.99
CA GLU A 694 8.41 28.35 6.06
C GLU A 694 8.88 29.80 6.17
N ASP A 695 8.25 30.64 5.34
CA ASP A 695 7.67 31.95 5.65
C ASP A 695 6.26 32.16 5.03
N GLU A 696 5.64 31.22 4.30
CA GLU A 696 4.24 31.39 3.82
C GLU A 696 3.28 30.23 4.13
N LYS A 697 2.15 30.60 4.74
CA LYS A 697 1.09 29.72 5.25
C LYS A 697 0.21 29.18 4.12
N TRP A 698 0.00 27.87 4.04
CA TRP A 698 -1.11 27.27 3.28
C TRP A 698 -2.00 26.42 4.20
N THR A 699 -3.29 26.74 4.19
CA THR A 699 -4.38 26.10 4.96
C THR A 699 -4.91 24.89 4.20
N TYR A 700 -4.79 23.68 4.78
CA TYR A 700 -5.42 22.47 4.24
C TYR A 700 -6.89 22.43 4.70
N VAL A 701 -7.84 22.60 3.78
CA VAL A 701 -9.27 22.36 4.06
C VAL A 701 -9.50 20.85 4.08
N GLN A 702 -10.03 20.32 5.19
CA GLN A 702 -10.44 18.92 5.31
C GLN A 702 -11.63 18.66 4.38
N ARG A 703 -11.53 17.66 3.48
CA ARG A 703 -12.68 17.15 2.72
C ARG A 703 -13.75 16.63 3.72
N LYS A 704 -14.95 17.22 3.71
CA LYS A 704 -16.11 16.70 4.48
C LYS A 704 -16.53 15.34 3.91
N GLN A 705 -17.03 14.46 4.78
CA GLN A 705 -17.70 13.22 4.38
C GLN A 705 -18.95 13.53 3.55
N ILE A 706 -19.17 12.75 2.49
CA ILE A 706 -20.33 12.85 1.60
C ILE A 706 -21.60 12.50 2.42
N PRO A 707 -22.63 13.38 2.47
CA PRO A 707 -23.89 13.06 3.11
C PRO A 707 -24.62 11.92 2.39
N PRO A 708 -25.34 11.04 3.11
CA PRO A 708 -26.13 9.99 2.49
C PRO A 708 -27.46 10.57 1.98
N ALA A 709 -27.46 11.11 0.76
CA ALA A 709 -28.60 11.24 -0.16
C ALA A 709 -28.29 12.37 -1.17
N VAL A 710 -27.78 12.02 -2.36
CA VAL A 710 -27.79 12.97 -3.48
C VAL A 710 -29.16 12.87 -4.14
N VAL A 711 -30.01 13.86 -3.88
CA VAL A 711 -31.29 14.02 -4.59
C VAL A 711 -30.97 14.61 -5.96
N PHE A 712 -31.07 13.80 -7.02
CA PHE A 712 -31.08 14.32 -8.38
C PHE A 712 -32.40 15.07 -8.60
N VAL A 713 -32.37 16.40 -8.53
CA VAL A 713 -33.47 17.25 -8.99
C VAL A 713 -33.18 17.60 -10.45
N PRO A 714 -33.95 17.10 -11.43
CA PRO A 714 -33.77 17.50 -12.83
C PRO A 714 -34.00 19.02 -12.97
N PRO A 715 -33.17 19.75 -13.72
CA PRO A 715 -33.25 21.20 -13.79
C PRO A 715 -34.59 21.67 -14.39
N THR A 716 -35.27 22.55 -13.66
CA THR A 716 -36.40 23.36 -14.14
C THR A 716 -35.89 24.42 -15.12
N LYS A 717 -35.92 24.10 -16.43
CA LYS A 717 -35.59 24.96 -17.59
C LYS A 717 -34.17 25.56 -17.62
N VAL A 718 -33.31 24.97 -18.45
CA VAL A 718 -31.99 25.51 -18.80
C VAL A 718 -32.14 26.55 -19.92
N LEU A 719 -31.25 27.53 -20.08
CA LEU A 719 -31.27 28.45 -21.25
C LEU A 719 -30.62 27.80 -22.48
N PRO A 720 -30.97 28.22 -23.71
CA PRO A 720 -30.27 27.77 -24.91
C PRO A 720 -28.79 28.19 -24.89
N PRO A 721 -27.93 27.61 -25.75
CA PRO A 721 -26.52 27.97 -25.82
C PRO A 721 -26.30 29.45 -26.07
N GLN A 722 -25.47 30.09 -25.24
CA GLN A 722 -25.10 31.50 -25.34
C GLN A 722 -23.60 31.62 -25.64
N TRP A 723 -23.20 32.62 -26.43
CA TRP A 723 -21.79 32.82 -26.76
C TRP A 723 -21.46 34.26 -27.15
N ILE A 724 -20.20 34.64 -27.01
CA ILE A 724 -19.69 35.97 -27.36
C ILE A 724 -18.38 35.81 -28.12
N ASN A 725 -18.38 36.15 -29.41
CA ASN A 725 -17.13 36.33 -30.16
C ASN A 725 -16.36 37.53 -29.61
N CYS A 726 -15.23 37.26 -28.96
CA CYS A 726 -14.36 38.29 -28.40
C CYS A 726 -12.89 37.85 -28.32
N ASP A 727 -11.99 38.84 -28.29
CA ASP A 727 -10.62 38.63 -27.85
C ASP A 727 -10.59 38.65 -26.31
N VAL A 728 -10.45 37.46 -25.73
CA VAL A 728 -10.51 37.24 -24.28
C VAL A 728 -9.51 38.11 -23.51
N ARG A 729 -8.36 38.46 -24.12
CA ARG A 729 -7.34 39.32 -23.49
C ARG A 729 -7.82 40.74 -23.20
N LYS A 730 -8.73 41.24 -24.03
CA LYS A 730 -9.24 42.62 -23.96
C LYS A 730 -10.67 42.68 -23.46
N PHE A 731 -11.29 41.52 -23.25
CA PHE A 731 -12.69 41.42 -22.86
C PHE A 731 -12.85 41.72 -21.37
N ASP A 732 -13.84 42.54 -21.04
CA ASP A 732 -14.15 42.92 -19.67
C ASP A 732 -15.09 41.89 -19.04
N PHE A 733 -14.50 40.98 -18.26
CA PHE A 733 -15.19 39.89 -17.59
C PHE A 733 -16.30 40.37 -16.63
N SER A 734 -16.21 41.60 -16.10
CA SER A 734 -17.20 42.13 -15.15
C SER A 734 -18.62 42.21 -15.71
N VAL A 735 -18.74 42.33 -17.04
CA VAL A 735 -20.02 42.38 -17.76
C VAL A 735 -20.81 41.09 -17.58
N LEU A 736 -20.13 39.94 -17.48
CA LEU A 736 -20.75 38.62 -17.52
C LEU A 736 -21.51 38.29 -16.24
N GLY A 737 -21.18 38.93 -15.11
CA GLY A 737 -21.68 38.53 -13.79
C GLY A 737 -20.93 37.31 -13.24
N LYS A 738 -21.58 36.57 -12.34
CA LYS A 738 -20.96 35.45 -11.62
C LYS A 738 -21.35 34.09 -12.21
N PHE A 739 -20.50 33.09 -12.00
CA PHE A 739 -20.69 31.72 -12.46
C PHE A 739 -20.36 30.71 -11.36
N THR A 740 -21.09 29.60 -11.34
CA THR A 740 -20.82 28.50 -10.39
C THR A 740 -19.66 27.64 -10.87
N VAL A 741 -19.56 27.42 -12.18
CA VAL A 741 -18.47 26.65 -12.80
C VAL A 741 -17.90 27.42 -13.98
N ILE A 742 -16.58 27.51 -14.04
CA ILE A 742 -15.82 28.02 -15.17
C ILE A 742 -14.99 26.87 -15.74
N MET A 743 -14.93 26.76 -17.05
CA MET A 743 -14.01 25.88 -17.77
C MET A 743 -13.17 26.71 -18.74
N ALA A 744 -11.88 26.42 -18.84
CA ALA A 744 -10.98 27.11 -19.76
C ALA A 744 -10.04 26.12 -20.45
N ASP A 745 -9.86 26.29 -21.76
CA ASP A 745 -8.84 25.59 -22.56
C ASP A 745 -7.90 26.60 -23.24
N PRO A 746 -6.96 27.19 -22.49
CA PRO A 746 -6.18 28.30 -23.00
C PRO A 746 -5.22 27.91 -24.13
N PRO A 747 -4.96 28.81 -25.09
CA PRO A 747 -3.97 28.61 -26.14
C PRO A 747 -2.55 28.88 -25.60
N TRP A 748 -2.08 28.03 -24.69
CA TRP A 748 -0.78 28.16 -24.01
C TRP A 748 0.39 28.37 -25.00
N ASP A 749 1.29 29.31 -24.71
CA ASP A 749 2.56 29.41 -25.42
C ASP A 749 3.49 28.25 -25.02
N ILE A 750 3.57 27.27 -25.91
CA ILE A 750 4.42 26.08 -25.77
C ILE A 750 5.74 26.20 -26.57
N HIS A 751 6.12 27.41 -26.99
CA HIS A 751 7.32 27.68 -27.80
C HIS A 751 7.39 26.82 -29.07
N MET A 752 6.24 26.65 -29.72
CA MET A 752 6.10 26.01 -31.03
C MET A 752 5.23 26.88 -31.92
N THR A 753 5.50 26.89 -33.22
CA THR A 753 4.66 27.56 -34.20
C THR A 753 3.35 26.78 -34.36
N LEU A 754 2.25 27.34 -33.85
CA LEU A 754 0.91 26.77 -33.98
C LEU A 754 0.12 27.49 -35.08
N PRO A 755 -0.86 26.83 -35.71
CA PRO A 755 -1.68 27.43 -36.77
C PRO A 755 -2.70 28.47 -36.24
N TYR A 756 -2.67 28.78 -34.96
CA TYR A 756 -3.54 29.73 -34.26
C TYR A 756 -2.73 30.55 -33.26
N GLY A 757 -3.24 31.73 -32.89
CA GLY A 757 -2.58 32.60 -31.92
C GLY A 757 -2.50 31.99 -30.53
N THR A 758 -1.34 32.13 -29.88
CA THR A 758 -1.10 31.75 -28.49
C THR A 758 -1.20 32.95 -27.56
N MET A 759 -1.34 32.68 -26.26
CA MET A 759 -1.21 33.68 -25.21
C MET A 759 0.12 33.49 -24.48
N THR A 760 0.79 34.61 -24.21
CA THR A 760 2.00 34.65 -23.38
C THR A 760 1.68 34.36 -21.92
N ASP A 761 2.70 33.98 -21.16
CA ASP A 761 2.55 33.63 -19.74
C ASP A 761 2.01 34.81 -18.91
N ASP A 762 2.46 36.03 -19.22
CA ASP A 762 2.00 37.25 -18.55
C ASP A 762 0.54 37.58 -18.92
N GLU A 763 0.18 37.47 -20.20
CA GLU A 763 -1.22 37.67 -20.64
C GLU A 763 -2.16 36.64 -19.97
N MET A 764 -1.71 35.41 -19.75
CA MET A 764 -2.47 34.40 -19.01
C MET A 764 -2.64 34.78 -17.54
N LYS A 765 -1.56 35.23 -16.87
CA LYS A 765 -1.63 35.60 -15.45
C LYS A 765 -2.51 36.82 -15.20
N ASP A 766 -2.50 37.79 -16.11
CA ASP A 766 -3.25 39.05 -15.99
C ASP A 766 -4.76 38.92 -16.29
N MET A 767 -5.24 37.71 -16.66
CA MET A 767 -6.66 37.50 -16.93
C MET A 767 -7.53 37.78 -15.70
N GLY A 768 -8.63 38.52 -15.90
CA GLY A 768 -9.61 38.87 -14.87
C GLY A 768 -10.52 37.73 -14.36
N ILE A 769 -10.04 36.48 -14.34
CA ILE A 769 -10.81 35.29 -13.92
C ILE A 769 -11.29 35.42 -12.47
N SER A 770 -10.50 36.06 -11.61
CA SER A 770 -10.82 36.27 -10.20
C SER A 770 -12.15 37.02 -9.99
N THR A 771 -12.60 37.82 -10.95
CA THR A 771 -13.87 38.56 -10.84
C THR A 771 -15.11 37.73 -11.13
N LEU A 772 -14.96 36.58 -11.79
CA LEU A 772 -16.08 35.78 -12.33
C LEU A 772 -16.71 34.86 -11.28
N GLN A 773 -16.04 34.58 -10.17
CA GLN A 773 -16.56 33.75 -9.08
C GLN A 773 -16.21 34.34 -7.72
N ASP A 774 -17.19 34.34 -6.82
CA ASP A 774 -16.99 34.56 -5.39
C ASP A 774 -16.78 33.20 -4.70
N GLU A 775 -17.61 32.23 -5.07
CA GLU A 775 -17.46 30.81 -4.75
C GLU A 775 -17.77 29.93 -5.97
N GLY A 776 -17.10 28.79 -6.09
CA GLY A 776 -17.34 27.83 -7.18
C GLY A 776 -16.08 27.11 -7.65
N LEU A 777 -16.17 26.53 -8.85
CA LEU A 777 -15.12 25.69 -9.44
C LEU A 777 -14.59 26.21 -10.76
N LEU A 778 -13.30 25.98 -11.00
CA LEU A 778 -12.59 26.27 -12.24
C LEU A 778 -11.92 25.00 -12.78
N PHE A 779 -12.28 24.61 -14.00
CA PHE A 779 -11.69 23.50 -14.76
C PHE A 779 -10.72 24.06 -15.79
N LEU A 780 -9.42 23.81 -15.63
CA LEU A 780 -8.37 24.40 -16.46
C LEU A 780 -7.57 23.31 -17.19
N TRP A 781 -7.76 23.22 -18.52
CA TRP A 781 -7.00 22.28 -19.34
C TRP A 781 -5.54 22.70 -19.49
N VAL A 782 -4.63 21.75 -19.25
CA VAL A 782 -3.18 21.97 -19.26
C VAL A 782 -2.44 20.84 -19.96
N THR A 783 -1.35 21.18 -20.67
CA THR A 783 -0.47 20.18 -21.30
C THR A 783 1.00 20.58 -21.19
N GLY A 784 1.89 19.60 -21.00
CA GLY A 784 3.34 19.85 -20.92
C GLY A 784 3.69 20.89 -19.85
N ARG A 785 4.48 21.92 -20.21
CA ARG A 785 4.89 23.00 -19.30
C ARG A 785 3.73 23.83 -18.73
N ALA A 786 2.58 23.82 -19.40
CA ALA A 786 1.40 24.54 -18.94
C ALA A 786 0.82 23.93 -17.66
N MET A 787 1.26 22.74 -17.24
CA MET A 787 0.87 22.17 -15.95
C MET A 787 1.36 23.02 -14.78
N GLU A 788 2.60 23.51 -14.82
CA GLU A 788 3.17 24.36 -13.78
C GLU A 788 2.60 25.78 -13.87
N LEU A 789 2.55 26.35 -15.07
CA LEU A 789 1.98 27.67 -15.31
C LEU A 789 0.50 27.73 -14.94
N GLY A 790 -0.29 26.71 -15.27
CA GLY A 790 -1.70 26.63 -14.91
C GLY A 790 -1.93 26.59 -13.40
N ARG A 791 -1.05 25.92 -12.63
CA ARG A 791 -1.08 25.96 -11.16
C ARG A 791 -0.76 27.35 -10.61
N GLU A 792 0.18 28.06 -11.23
CA GLU A 792 0.49 29.43 -10.89
C GLU A 792 -0.70 30.37 -11.19
N CYS A 793 -1.33 30.23 -12.37
CA CYS A 793 -2.53 30.97 -12.74
C CYS A 793 -3.68 30.73 -11.75
N LEU A 794 -3.95 29.47 -11.36
CA LEU A 794 -4.98 29.16 -10.35
C LEU A 794 -4.75 29.95 -9.05
N ASN A 795 -3.51 29.95 -8.55
CA ASN A 795 -3.15 30.67 -7.33
C ASN A 795 -3.34 32.18 -7.49
N ILE A 796 -2.88 32.76 -8.61
CA ILE A 796 -3.02 34.20 -8.91
C ILE A 796 -4.50 34.60 -9.01
N TRP A 797 -5.34 33.75 -9.61
CA TRP A 797 -6.77 34.00 -9.74
C TRP A 797 -7.56 33.75 -8.44
N GLY A 798 -6.91 33.26 -7.39
CA GLY A 798 -7.47 33.03 -6.06
C GLY A 798 -8.22 31.70 -5.93
N TYR A 799 -7.77 30.66 -6.64
CA TYR A 799 -8.30 29.30 -6.54
C TYR A 799 -7.27 28.39 -5.87
N ASP A 800 -7.75 27.55 -4.95
CA ASP A 800 -6.99 26.44 -4.41
C ASP A 800 -7.19 25.22 -5.30
N ARG A 801 -6.13 24.48 -5.63
CA ARG A 801 -6.28 23.25 -6.41
C ARG A 801 -6.98 22.17 -5.56
N ALA A 802 -8.20 21.79 -5.95
CA ALA A 802 -9.02 20.79 -5.26
C ALA A 802 -8.86 19.38 -5.84
N ASP A 803 -8.72 19.27 -7.16
CA ASP A 803 -8.61 17.98 -7.87
C ASP A 803 -7.84 18.08 -9.20
N GLU A 804 -7.63 16.96 -9.89
CA GLU A 804 -6.99 16.89 -11.21
C GLU A 804 -7.67 15.81 -12.08
N LEU A 805 -8.46 16.24 -13.07
CA LEU A 805 -9.08 15.34 -14.04
C LEU A 805 -8.07 14.91 -15.11
N VAL A 806 -8.10 13.64 -15.48
CA VAL A 806 -7.24 13.08 -16.52
C VAL A 806 -8.09 12.55 -17.67
N TRP A 807 -7.89 13.11 -18.87
CA TRP A 807 -8.47 12.56 -20.08
C TRP A 807 -7.53 11.56 -20.74
N ILE A 808 -7.92 10.30 -20.75
CA ILE A 808 -7.30 9.21 -21.49
C ILE A 808 -7.81 9.21 -22.93
N LYS A 809 -6.88 9.38 -23.86
CA LYS A 809 -7.14 9.49 -25.30
C LYS A 809 -7.26 8.12 -25.94
N THR A 810 -8.46 7.77 -26.40
CA THR A 810 -8.71 6.52 -27.12
C THR A 810 -8.98 6.76 -28.60
N ASN A 811 -8.82 5.70 -29.40
CA ASN A 811 -9.35 5.63 -30.75
C ASN A 811 -10.75 4.99 -30.76
N GLN A 812 -11.37 4.89 -31.93
CA GLN A 812 -12.68 4.24 -32.12
C GLN A 812 -12.76 2.79 -31.63
N LEU A 813 -11.62 2.11 -31.49
CA LEU A 813 -11.53 0.74 -30.97
C LEU A 813 -11.26 0.69 -29.45
N GLN A 814 -11.42 1.81 -28.76
CA GLN A 814 -11.15 1.98 -27.32
C GLN A 814 -9.70 1.62 -26.93
N ARG A 815 -8.75 1.74 -27.87
CA ARG A 815 -7.33 1.55 -27.62
C ARG A 815 -6.65 2.89 -27.36
N LEU A 816 -5.64 2.88 -26.49
CA LEU A 816 -4.85 4.06 -26.15
C LEU A 816 -4.12 4.62 -27.39
N ILE A 817 -4.31 5.90 -27.65
CA ILE A 817 -3.53 6.63 -28.64
C ILE A 817 -2.17 6.95 -28.04
N ARG A 818 -1.10 6.68 -28.77
CA ARG A 818 0.29 6.95 -28.35
C ARG A 818 0.87 8.00 -29.29
N THR A 819 0.86 9.26 -28.85
CA THR A 819 1.51 10.34 -29.62
C THR A 819 2.93 10.57 -29.11
N GLY A 820 3.92 10.45 -29.99
CA GLY A 820 5.28 10.88 -29.70
C GLY A 820 5.39 12.40 -29.83
N ARG A 821 6.19 13.04 -28.98
CA ARG A 821 6.55 14.46 -29.12
C ARG A 821 8.07 14.60 -29.06
N THR A 822 8.62 15.43 -29.93
CA THR A 822 10.05 15.78 -29.91
C THR A 822 10.43 16.30 -28.52
N GLY A 823 11.57 15.84 -27.99
CA GLY A 823 12.03 16.17 -26.63
C GLY A 823 11.39 15.36 -25.50
N HIS A 824 10.50 14.42 -25.79
CA HIS A 824 9.89 13.54 -24.79
C HIS A 824 10.25 12.08 -25.07
N TRP A 825 10.68 11.35 -24.04
CA TRP A 825 11.00 9.91 -24.13
C TRP A 825 9.81 9.00 -23.83
N LEU A 826 8.68 9.56 -23.38
CA LEU A 826 7.43 8.85 -23.12
C LEU A 826 6.36 9.29 -24.11
N ASN A 827 5.53 8.34 -24.54
CA ASN A 827 4.36 8.62 -25.37
C ASN A 827 3.29 9.36 -24.58
N HIS A 828 2.65 10.33 -25.21
CA HIS A 828 1.55 11.08 -24.64
C HIS A 828 0.23 10.41 -25.05
N SER A 829 -0.46 9.86 -24.07
CA SER A 829 -1.76 9.19 -24.22
C SER A 829 -2.88 9.86 -23.42
N LYS A 830 -2.60 11.02 -22.82
CA LYS A 830 -3.53 11.73 -21.95
C LYS A 830 -3.30 13.23 -21.92
N GLU A 831 -4.34 13.98 -21.58
CA GLU A 831 -4.30 15.39 -21.20
C GLU A 831 -4.87 15.58 -19.80
N HIS A 832 -4.52 16.68 -19.16
CA HIS A 832 -4.90 16.97 -17.79
C HIS A 832 -5.77 18.21 -17.71
N CYS A 833 -6.70 18.23 -16.76
CA CYS A 833 -7.55 19.36 -16.45
C CYS A 833 -7.51 19.60 -14.94
N LEU A 834 -6.90 20.70 -14.52
CA LEU A 834 -6.80 21.07 -13.11
C LEU A 834 -8.17 21.54 -12.62
N VAL A 835 -8.57 21.11 -11.43
CA VAL A 835 -9.81 21.57 -10.80
C VAL A 835 -9.46 22.49 -9.63
N GLY A 836 -9.70 23.79 -9.79
CA GLY A 836 -9.58 24.81 -8.76
C GLY A 836 -10.91 25.02 -8.03
N ILE A 837 -10.84 25.23 -6.72
CA ILE A 837 -11.97 25.65 -5.88
C ILE A 837 -11.71 27.06 -5.35
N LYS A 838 -12.75 27.88 -5.36
CA LYS A 838 -12.74 29.20 -4.73
C LYS A 838 -13.92 29.29 -3.78
N GLY A 839 -13.68 29.84 -2.59
CA GLY A 839 -14.71 29.90 -1.54
C GLY A 839 -15.14 28.51 -1.04
N TYR A 840 -16.39 28.39 -0.62
CA TYR A 840 -16.95 27.16 -0.05
C TYR A 840 -18.34 26.86 -0.65
N PRO A 841 -18.43 26.36 -1.90
CA PRO A 841 -19.70 26.10 -2.56
C PRO A 841 -20.44 24.93 -1.90
N GLU A 842 -21.61 25.18 -1.31
CA GLU A 842 -22.40 24.19 -0.55
C GLU A 842 -23.32 23.32 -1.43
N ASP A 843 -23.80 23.87 -2.56
CA ASP A 843 -24.84 23.26 -3.42
C ASP A 843 -24.26 22.43 -4.60
N LEU A 844 -23.17 21.69 -4.36
CA LEU A 844 -22.52 20.85 -5.39
C LEU A 844 -22.59 19.36 -5.06
N ASN A 845 -22.81 18.55 -6.08
CA ASN A 845 -22.90 17.10 -5.98
C ASN A 845 -21.52 16.44 -6.02
N TRP A 846 -20.80 16.52 -4.89
CA TRP A 846 -19.45 15.96 -4.75
C TRP A 846 -19.42 14.43 -4.82
N GLY A 847 -18.45 13.88 -5.56
CA GLY A 847 -18.15 12.44 -5.57
C GLY A 847 -19.07 11.57 -6.41
N LEU A 848 -19.92 12.15 -7.28
CA LEU A 848 -20.72 11.40 -8.25
C LEU A 848 -19.87 10.78 -9.36
N ASP A 849 -18.93 11.56 -9.90
CA ASP A 849 -18.06 11.16 -11.01
C ASP A 849 -16.62 10.96 -10.52
N CYS A 850 -15.88 10.10 -11.22
CA CYS A 850 -14.44 9.90 -10.98
C CYS A 850 -13.59 10.95 -11.70
N ASP A 851 -12.30 10.98 -11.35
CA ASP A 851 -11.30 11.89 -11.89
C ASP A 851 -10.69 11.47 -13.24
N VAL A 852 -11.21 10.39 -13.85
CA VAL A 852 -10.71 9.86 -15.14
C VAL A 852 -11.79 9.95 -16.20
N LEU A 853 -11.50 10.66 -17.29
CA LEU A 853 -12.31 10.69 -18.51
C LEU A 853 -11.68 9.76 -19.55
N VAL A 854 -12.45 8.84 -20.11
CA VAL A 854 -12.04 8.03 -21.26
C VAL A 854 -12.87 8.51 -22.45
N GLY A 855 -12.21 9.10 -23.44
CA GLY A 855 -12.90 9.72 -24.58
C GLY A 855 -12.07 9.67 -25.85
N GLU A 856 -12.75 9.53 -26.98
CA GLU A 856 -12.11 9.44 -28.28
C GLU A 856 -11.47 10.76 -28.70
N VAL A 857 -10.28 10.69 -29.30
CA VAL A 857 -9.65 11.88 -29.90
C VAL A 857 -10.38 12.24 -31.18
N ARG A 858 -10.74 13.51 -31.30
CA ARG A 858 -11.42 14.10 -32.45
C ARG A 858 -10.46 15.07 -33.16
N GLU A 859 -10.96 16.21 -33.58
CA GLU A 859 -10.17 17.31 -34.14
C GLU A 859 -9.08 17.80 -33.18
N THR A 860 -8.04 18.42 -33.72
CA THR A 860 -6.92 18.97 -32.94
C THR A 860 -7.43 19.94 -31.86
N SER A 861 -7.01 19.68 -30.63
CA SER A 861 -7.37 20.40 -29.40
C SER A 861 -8.84 20.31 -28.98
N ARG A 862 -9.68 19.49 -29.64
CA ARG A 862 -11.06 19.25 -29.21
C ARG A 862 -11.10 18.33 -28.00
N LYS A 863 -11.53 18.88 -26.86
CA LYS A 863 -11.68 18.18 -25.57
C LYS A 863 -12.88 17.21 -25.59
N PRO A 864 -12.93 16.20 -24.70
CA PRO A 864 -14.02 15.23 -24.63
C PRO A 864 -15.34 15.89 -24.21
N ASP A 865 -16.46 15.52 -24.84
CA ASP A 865 -17.78 16.10 -24.48
C ASP A 865 -18.27 15.59 -23.12
N GLU A 866 -17.71 14.49 -22.64
CA GLU A 866 -18.00 13.85 -21.38
C GLU A 866 -17.79 14.80 -20.18
N ILE A 867 -16.88 15.78 -20.31
CA ILE A 867 -16.64 16.78 -19.25
C ILE A 867 -17.87 17.64 -18.97
N TYR A 868 -18.69 17.97 -19.99
CA TYR A 868 -19.90 18.76 -19.79
C TYR A 868 -20.92 17.98 -18.96
N GLY A 869 -21.10 16.68 -19.27
CA GLY A 869 -22.00 15.82 -18.51
C GLY A 869 -21.56 15.64 -17.06
N LEU A 870 -20.24 15.54 -16.82
CA LEU A 870 -19.66 15.51 -15.47
C LEU A 870 -19.98 16.81 -14.71
N ILE A 871 -19.75 17.96 -15.35
CA ILE A 871 -19.99 19.27 -14.73
C ILE A 871 -21.49 19.51 -14.50
N ASP A 872 -22.36 19.08 -15.40
CA ASP A 872 -23.82 19.22 -15.24
C ASP A 872 -24.36 18.30 -14.13
N ARG A 873 -23.77 17.12 -13.90
CA ARG A 873 -24.10 16.30 -12.72
C ARG A 873 -23.60 16.92 -11.42
N LEU A 874 -22.41 17.53 -11.46
CA LEU A 874 -21.79 18.21 -10.32
C LEU A 874 -22.56 19.48 -9.92
N ALA A 875 -23.00 20.28 -10.89
CA ALA A 875 -23.64 21.58 -10.70
C ALA A 875 -24.91 21.72 -11.59
N PRO A 876 -25.97 20.94 -11.35
CA PRO A 876 -27.15 20.90 -12.20
C PRO A 876 -27.90 22.24 -12.21
N GLY A 877 -28.35 22.70 -13.38
CA GLY A 877 -29.14 23.92 -13.54
C GLY A 877 -28.42 25.24 -13.23
N THR A 878 -27.15 25.20 -12.84
CA THR A 878 -26.34 26.40 -12.55
C THR A 878 -25.83 27.08 -13.82
N ARG A 879 -25.43 28.35 -13.70
CA ARG A 879 -24.84 29.15 -14.77
C ARG A 879 -23.36 28.84 -14.92
N LYS A 880 -22.94 28.48 -16.13
CA LYS A 880 -21.59 27.98 -16.42
C LYS A 880 -20.94 28.77 -17.54
N LEU A 881 -19.61 28.91 -17.48
CA LEU A 881 -18.81 29.66 -18.45
C LEU A 881 -17.73 28.77 -19.04
N GLU A 882 -17.59 28.79 -20.36
CA GLU A 882 -16.43 28.24 -21.06
C GLU A 882 -15.63 29.38 -21.70
N ILE A 883 -14.31 29.40 -21.46
CA ILE A 883 -13.38 30.40 -21.98
C ILE A 883 -12.43 29.71 -22.97
N PHE A 884 -12.18 30.39 -24.10
CA PHE A 884 -11.45 29.87 -25.26
C PHE A 884 -12.20 28.77 -26.03
N GLY A 885 -13.53 28.71 -25.89
CA GLY A 885 -14.37 27.77 -26.60
C GLY A 885 -14.58 28.14 -28.07
N ARG A 886 -14.87 27.12 -28.89
CA ARG A 886 -15.22 27.22 -30.32
C ARG A 886 -16.71 26.95 -30.51
N GLN A 887 -17.21 27.11 -31.73
CA GLN A 887 -18.64 26.91 -32.03
C GLN A 887 -19.17 25.53 -31.61
N HIS A 888 -18.38 24.46 -31.74
CA HIS A 888 -18.77 23.10 -31.34
C HIS A 888 -18.84 22.88 -29.82
N ASN A 889 -18.31 23.81 -29.02
CA ASN A 889 -18.36 23.77 -27.56
C ASN A 889 -19.66 24.36 -27.00
N THR A 890 -20.44 25.07 -27.81
CA THR A 890 -21.67 25.72 -27.36
C THR A 890 -22.71 24.69 -26.91
N ARG A 891 -23.24 24.84 -25.69
CA ARG A 891 -24.22 23.93 -25.07
C ARG A 891 -25.29 24.71 -24.28
N PRO A 892 -26.51 24.16 -24.12
CA PRO A 892 -27.52 24.76 -23.25
C PRO A 892 -27.00 24.95 -21.82
N GLY A 893 -27.27 26.10 -21.21
CA GLY A 893 -26.85 26.42 -19.84
C GLY A 893 -25.42 26.94 -19.71
N TRP A 894 -24.69 26.99 -20.83
CA TRP A 894 -23.33 27.52 -20.90
C TRP A 894 -23.27 28.83 -21.67
N ILE A 895 -22.43 29.75 -21.19
CA ILE A 895 -21.93 30.88 -21.95
C ILE A 895 -20.54 30.52 -22.46
N THR A 896 -20.29 30.70 -23.75
CA THR A 896 -18.97 30.41 -24.36
C THR A 896 -18.30 31.69 -24.84
N LEU A 897 -17.03 31.91 -24.47
CA LEU A 897 -16.20 33.01 -24.95
C LEU A 897 -15.06 32.48 -25.81
N GLY A 898 -14.79 33.15 -26.92
CA GLY A 898 -13.70 32.80 -27.82
C GLY A 898 -13.70 33.65 -29.08
N ASN A 899 -12.57 33.70 -29.77
CA ASN A 899 -12.41 34.48 -31.00
C ASN A 899 -12.78 33.69 -32.28
N GLN A 900 -13.13 32.40 -32.14
CA GLN A 900 -13.55 31.51 -33.23
C GLN A 900 -15.04 31.16 -33.17
N LEU A 901 -15.83 31.98 -32.49
CA LEU A 901 -17.29 31.91 -32.47
C LEU A 901 -17.86 32.75 -33.60
N ASP A 902 -19.08 32.48 -34.05
CA ASP A 902 -19.63 33.18 -35.21
C ASP A 902 -19.92 34.67 -34.92
N ASP A 903 -20.68 34.93 -33.85
CA ASP A 903 -21.20 36.26 -33.49
C ASP A 903 -21.40 36.43 -31.97
N VAL A 904 -22.34 37.28 -31.55
CA VAL A 904 -22.73 37.46 -30.15
C VAL A 904 -24.19 37.05 -29.99
N ARG A 905 -24.45 36.00 -29.20
CA ARG A 905 -25.79 35.47 -28.92
C ARG A 905 -26.03 35.39 -27.42
N ILE A 906 -26.98 36.20 -26.94
CA ILE A 906 -27.32 36.33 -25.53
C ILE A 906 -28.85 36.33 -25.38
N TYR A 907 -29.34 35.49 -24.46
CA TYR A 907 -30.76 35.37 -24.09
C TYR A 907 -31.08 36.04 -22.74
N GLU A 908 -30.06 36.43 -21.98
CA GLU A 908 -30.20 37.10 -20.68
C GLU A 908 -30.37 38.62 -20.84
N PRO A 909 -31.54 39.21 -20.48
CA PRO A 909 -31.78 40.65 -20.66
C PRO A 909 -30.82 41.54 -19.88
N GLU A 910 -30.49 41.17 -18.65
CA GLU A 910 -29.55 41.94 -17.81
C GLU A 910 -28.13 41.91 -18.37
N LEU A 911 -27.70 40.77 -18.94
CA LEU A 911 -26.39 40.64 -19.55
C LEU A 911 -26.30 41.53 -20.80
N VAL A 912 -27.34 41.55 -21.63
CA VAL A 912 -27.41 42.47 -22.80
C VAL A 912 -27.33 43.92 -22.36
N ALA A 913 -28.03 44.31 -21.28
CA ALA A 913 -27.98 45.67 -20.75
C ALA A 913 -26.55 46.05 -20.29
N ARG A 914 -25.87 45.19 -19.51
CA ARG A 914 -24.48 45.41 -19.09
C ARG A 914 -23.50 45.44 -20.27
N PHE A 915 -23.71 44.55 -21.24
CA PHE A 915 -22.88 44.45 -22.44
C PHE A 915 -22.98 45.72 -23.28
N ASN A 916 -24.19 46.20 -23.55
CA ASN A 916 -24.42 47.41 -24.33
C ASN A 916 -23.96 48.67 -23.60
N ALA A 917 -24.06 48.71 -22.27
CA ALA A 917 -23.52 49.81 -21.47
C ALA A 917 -21.99 49.88 -21.55
N ARG A 918 -21.31 48.73 -21.59
CA ARG A 918 -19.84 48.66 -21.66
C ARG A 918 -19.29 48.82 -23.07
N TYR A 919 -20.00 48.31 -24.07
CA TYR A 919 -19.60 48.30 -25.48
C TYR A 919 -20.65 48.99 -26.37
N PRO A 920 -20.89 50.30 -26.21
CA PRO A 920 -21.92 51.02 -26.97
C PRO A 920 -21.64 51.05 -28.48
N GLU A 921 -20.37 50.90 -28.89
CA GLU A 921 -19.91 50.87 -30.28
C GLU A 921 -20.34 49.60 -31.04
N LYS A 922 -20.67 48.51 -30.31
CA LYS A 922 -21.08 47.21 -30.87
C LYS A 922 -22.26 46.65 -30.06
N PRO A 923 -23.45 47.27 -30.14
CA PRO A 923 -24.59 46.85 -29.33
C PRO A 923 -25.10 45.47 -29.77
N CYS A 924 -25.31 44.59 -28.78
CA CYS A 924 -25.97 43.31 -28.94
C CYS A 924 -27.49 43.47 -28.79
N LYS A 925 -28.27 42.82 -29.66
CA LYS A 925 -29.73 42.71 -29.50
C LYS A 925 -30.05 41.47 -28.68
N LEU A 926 -31.04 41.58 -27.79
CA LEU A 926 -31.58 40.42 -27.08
C LEU A 926 -32.10 39.39 -28.09
N THR A 927 -31.56 38.18 -28.04
CA THR A 927 -31.99 37.10 -28.94
C THR A 927 -33.33 36.55 -28.45
N GLN A 928 -34.31 36.43 -29.33
CA GLN A 928 -35.59 35.83 -28.99
C GLN A 928 -35.41 34.33 -28.73
N LEU A 929 -36.01 33.83 -27.65
CA LEU A 929 -36.04 32.40 -27.37
C LEU A 929 -36.71 31.64 -28.54
N PRO A 930 -36.25 30.43 -28.88
CA PRO A 930 -36.93 29.59 -29.86
C PRO A 930 -38.41 29.40 -29.47
N PRO A 931 -39.33 29.26 -30.45
CA PRO A 931 -40.77 29.08 -30.16
C PRO A 931 -41.09 27.90 -29.24
N ASP A 932 -40.18 26.92 -29.17
CA ASP A 932 -40.33 25.65 -28.47
C ASP A 932 -39.71 25.65 -27.04
N TRP A 933 -39.31 26.82 -26.49
CA TRP A 933 -38.60 26.98 -25.20
C TRP A 933 -39.43 27.77 -24.16
#